data_AF-A0A517YF76-F1
#
_entry.id   AF-A0A517YF76-F1
#
_cell.length_a   1.000
_cell.length_b   1.000
_cell.length_c   1.000
_cell.angle_alpha   90.00
_cell.angle_beta   90.00
_cell.angle_gamma   90.00
#
_symmetry.space_group_name_H-M   'P 1'
#
loop_
_entity.id
_entity.type
_entity.pdbx_description
1 polymer ?
#
loop_
_entity_poly.entity_id
_entity_poly.type
_entity_poly.pdbx_seq_one_letter_code
_entity_poly.pdbx_strand_id
1 'polypeptide(L)'
;MDYLRSLTRMLLTTLLVVCPAAAAELPQLRDVHEAVLDTLRDAPKSAFPAEGIPLRLSAPAAADVKTWHYRTGVPLGLGALKKGDRVELFRGDRQIPVQTEVLAVWGPKDSEFGDAVKWLGVDFVDAAVSGESPEYRLRLAKAADAESALHIAETADAITVDNGRLKFTISKPGSPQGFNLFQAVEVDGKSVIAPGSQSGAYLADGEGREFRAAHDATAELRIEMQGPQVAVIRAEGWFVNPDFVVATPKGEPQARPKGGFCRFVTRLYVAAGQPEIRMQHTFVLTEDSQKTTYGDIGFRLPLAQGKSAAQFGGVEGTFTEPVHLLQKSWDAFDVVAGGETRATGKAAKGWVRAGNLGFAVRDFWQNFPLELEVNPAAGELAVHFWPKHGAPRIETSETLNDDNAWRLPFAHSGYKLDFRVPEALKDAKQFKALHAGGYAPKMYLANAIGIAKTHELLINFDAGRDFTNRAAVFVANSQILPSSEYIATTKVFGPIPAADAKQYPLIEHRFNNSMKWIIRSKDAFGSFGMWNYGDVQMMFLTKHGIVWPDYRRLWGATHYNNARVAWWLAWRSGDQEILQHARRETQHLIDVDHCHWTNDFFTSLEQQPTDSARKAVGGLCDYKGVVHWHAGSDGAYNACLDYMLYDYYFAGNRRAWDVAQEHGNYITRTASQNIGRGAAGQSDTLVEYYQATWDPKVGEKLRNHAARIMATPADKHDDMLDWTPWLQRYWELTHDPAARDYLLDWVENRGGGRLYLDSYAYYMTGDRKYATRCAQTILRNSLTTAVRDDDFDGTIGRFWKSWTDGVTAELLSLAAARSTEVKLADFQQTEWPYWVGWNVMSPPTFSRSLVEGYFGGTFPWPDQDHSRITAIIHHDGNQPTPLWLGSIQQDPRGVSFRVNAPDGSIVDEFLRPGYWRVIQGSSREGPTAIRKTWPPKVKPGDVVQIEGREFTVNKYSQVVIESQPLESPESLYALASRRLVLNEKHPPGFYTVTYDGTLIQPVPLLPPDRKIWLKIGAESTMTLSGFQFFYVPKEVEQFELSFLPGYTRDRFDNKLELAAGAILNPDAVPVAPIRCGLETRPNVIRIDVPPEHRGKTWSIAGTGYCLVAMKGVPPYISPSFQTFENEPRLPVIAQQK
;
A
#
# COMPACT_ATOMS: atom_id res chain seq x y z
N MET A 1 -26.36 39.77 26.49
CA MET A 1 -24.94 39.49 26.18
C MET A 1 -24.65 39.52 24.69
N ASP A 2 -25.67 39.35 23.85
CA ASP A 2 -25.50 38.94 22.46
C ASP A 2 -25.07 40.07 21.52
N TYR A 3 -25.23 41.33 21.93
CA TYR A 3 -24.63 42.50 21.27
C TYR A 3 -23.09 42.41 21.23
N LEU A 4 -22.45 41.91 22.30
CA LEU A 4 -21.00 41.67 22.32
C LEU A 4 -20.61 40.49 21.43
N ARG A 5 -21.40 39.40 21.42
CA ARG A 5 -21.19 38.27 20.49
C ARG A 5 -21.34 38.70 19.03
N SER A 6 -22.26 39.62 18.74
CA SER A 6 -22.44 40.24 17.43
C SER A 6 -21.21 41.10 17.06
N LEU A 7 -20.70 41.91 17.99
CA LEU A 7 -19.51 42.74 17.75
C LEU A 7 -18.25 41.88 17.49
N THR A 8 -18.06 40.78 18.23
CA THR A 8 -16.96 39.83 17.98
C THR A 8 -17.13 39.13 16.63
N ARG A 9 -18.36 38.75 16.23
CA ARG A 9 -18.63 38.22 14.87
C ARG A 9 -18.35 39.25 13.78
N MET A 10 -18.65 40.53 14.01
CA MET A 10 -18.40 41.59 13.04
C MET A 10 -16.89 41.80 12.84
N LEU A 11 -16.11 41.82 13.93
CA LEU A 11 -14.64 41.86 13.88
C LEU A 11 -14.03 40.60 13.21
N LEU A 12 -14.64 39.42 13.41
CA LEU A 12 -14.31 38.18 12.68
C LEU A 12 -14.63 38.23 11.18
N THR A 13 -15.41 39.21 10.71
CA THR A 13 -15.79 39.36 9.30
C THR A 13 -14.92 40.37 8.56
N THR A 14 -14.38 41.38 9.24
CA THR A 14 -13.58 42.47 8.62
C THR A 14 -12.08 42.19 8.57
N LEU A 15 -11.62 41.06 9.12
CA LEU A 15 -10.22 40.59 9.12
C LEU A 15 -10.21 39.07 8.88
N LEU A 16 -10.39 38.52 7.67
CA LEU A 16 -9.96 39.04 6.36
C LEU A 16 -8.57 39.65 6.40
N VAL A 17 -7.60 38.85 6.87
CA VAL A 17 -6.18 39.10 6.61
C VAL A 17 -5.95 38.89 5.11
N VAL A 18 -6.11 39.96 4.35
CA VAL A 18 -5.77 40.02 2.93
C VAL A 18 -4.25 39.95 2.82
N CYS A 19 -3.73 38.75 2.56
CA CYS A 19 -2.53 38.61 1.76
C CYS A 19 -2.94 38.83 0.30
N PRO A 20 -2.54 39.93 -0.37
CA PRO A 20 -2.70 40.07 -1.81
C PRO A 20 -1.63 39.23 -2.53
N ALA A 21 -1.64 37.92 -2.29
CA ALA A 21 -1.48 37.05 -3.44
C ALA A 21 -2.70 37.37 -4.30
N ALA A 22 -2.48 37.91 -5.50
CA ALA A 22 -3.57 38.06 -6.46
C ALA A 22 -4.25 36.70 -6.57
N ALA A 23 -5.57 36.66 -6.36
CA ALA A 23 -6.32 35.45 -6.60
C ALA A 23 -6.21 35.18 -8.10
N ALA A 24 -5.31 34.27 -8.47
CA ALA A 24 -5.21 33.80 -9.84
C ALA A 24 -6.60 33.35 -10.23
N GLU A 25 -7.13 33.92 -11.32
CA GLU A 25 -8.45 33.52 -11.80
C GLU A 25 -8.42 32.00 -12.00
N LEU A 26 -9.43 31.31 -11.49
CA LEU A 26 -9.49 29.85 -11.61
C LEU A 26 -9.34 29.51 -13.10
N PRO A 27 -8.42 28.59 -13.47
CA PRO A 27 -8.30 28.13 -14.84
C PRO A 27 -9.69 27.83 -15.40
N GLN A 28 -10.03 28.42 -16.54
CA GLN A 28 -11.35 28.26 -17.17
C GLN A 28 -11.44 26.90 -17.84
N LEU A 29 -11.43 25.86 -17.01
CA LEU A 29 -11.63 24.48 -17.43
C LEU A 29 -12.99 24.37 -18.12
N ARG A 30 -13.03 23.55 -19.16
CA ARG A 30 -14.25 23.23 -19.89
C ARG A 30 -15.30 22.63 -18.95
N ASP A 31 -16.57 22.68 -19.37
CA ASP A 31 -17.55 21.81 -18.70
C ASP A 31 -17.16 20.35 -18.92
N VAL A 32 -17.10 19.58 -17.84
CA VAL A 32 -16.61 18.20 -17.85
C VAL A 32 -17.52 17.29 -18.68
N HIS A 33 -18.81 17.60 -18.80
CA HIS A 33 -19.71 16.83 -19.67
C HIS A 33 -19.33 17.02 -21.15
N GLU A 34 -19.28 18.27 -21.63
CA GLU A 34 -18.93 18.58 -23.02
C GLU A 34 -17.49 18.18 -23.38
N ALA A 35 -16.54 18.34 -22.45
CA ALA A 35 -15.16 17.92 -22.63
C ALA A 35 -15.04 16.40 -22.80
N VAL A 36 -15.79 15.62 -22.02
CA VAL A 36 -15.90 14.16 -22.18
C VAL A 36 -16.51 13.79 -23.53
N LEU A 37 -17.56 14.47 -23.98
CA LEU A 37 -18.19 14.15 -25.26
C LEU A 37 -17.24 14.39 -26.44
N ASP A 38 -16.44 15.46 -26.44
CA ASP A 38 -15.41 15.67 -27.46
C ASP A 38 -14.27 14.65 -27.40
N THR A 39 -13.75 14.35 -26.21
CA THR A 39 -12.78 13.24 -26.01
C THR A 39 -13.31 11.93 -26.59
N LEU A 40 -14.58 11.60 -26.33
CA LEU A 40 -15.23 10.38 -26.84
C LEU A 40 -15.54 10.43 -28.34
N ARG A 41 -15.73 11.62 -28.95
CA ARG A 41 -15.84 11.79 -30.41
C ARG A 41 -14.53 11.44 -31.09
N ASP A 42 -13.42 12.01 -30.62
CA ASP A 42 -12.09 11.82 -31.21
C ASP A 42 -11.44 10.47 -30.87
N ALA A 43 -11.79 9.86 -29.73
CA ALA A 43 -11.21 8.58 -29.29
C ALA A 43 -11.44 7.44 -30.31
N PRO A 44 -10.43 6.58 -30.58
CA PRO A 44 -10.52 5.54 -31.59
C PRO A 44 -11.60 4.51 -31.23
N LYS A 45 -12.45 4.15 -32.20
CA LYS A 45 -13.54 3.19 -31.99
C LYS A 45 -13.02 1.76 -32.13
N SER A 46 -13.45 0.88 -31.24
CA SER A 46 -13.21 -0.57 -31.32
C SER A 46 -14.40 -1.28 -31.99
N ALA A 47 -14.13 -2.41 -32.63
CA ALA A 47 -15.17 -3.33 -33.10
C ALA A 47 -15.25 -4.57 -32.19
N PHE A 48 -16.39 -5.27 -32.20
CA PHE A 48 -16.46 -6.60 -31.59
C PHE A 48 -15.62 -7.61 -32.40
N PRO A 49 -14.78 -8.46 -31.78
CA PRO A 49 -14.00 -9.46 -32.51
C PRO A 49 -14.89 -10.46 -33.26
N ALA A 50 -14.65 -10.64 -34.56
CA ALA A 50 -15.50 -11.48 -35.43
C ALA A 50 -15.45 -12.97 -35.07
N GLU A 51 -14.31 -13.42 -34.55
CA GLU A 51 -14.04 -14.77 -34.03
C GLU A 51 -14.63 -15.00 -32.62
N GLY A 52 -15.09 -13.94 -31.97
CA GLY A 52 -15.60 -13.90 -30.60
C GLY A 52 -14.51 -13.72 -29.54
N ILE A 53 -14.86 -13.03 -28.45
CA ILE A 53 -13.98 -12.76 -27.31
C ILE A 53 -13.69 -14.08 -26.57
N PRO A 54 -12.42 -14.50 -26.41
CA PRO A 54 -12.07 -15.72 -25.69
C PRO A 54 -12.13 -15.50 -24.18
N LEU A 55 -12.87 -16.36 -23.48
CA LEU A 55 -13.03 -16.37 -22.02
C LEU A 55 -12.49 -17.70 -21.48
N ARG A 56 -11.54 -17.67 -20.54
CA ARG A 56 -10.85 -18.87 -20.03
C ARG A 56 -10.94 -18.98 -18.50
N LEU A 57 -11.01 -20.21 -18.00
CA LEU A 57 -10.95 -20.47 -16.56
C LEU A 57 -9.52 -20.31 -16.01
N SER A 58 -9.31 -19.40 -15.05
CA SER A 58 -8.01 -18.97 -14.52
C SER A 58 -7.22 -20.08 -13.80
N ALA A 59 -7.91 -21.09 -13.30
CA ALA A 59 -7.35 -22.35 -12.83
C ALA A 59 -8.44 -23.45 -12.92
N PRO A 60 -8.09 -24.73 -13.18
CA PRO A 60 -9.06 -25.82 -13.23
C PRO A 60 -9.97 -25.91 -12.00
N ALA A 61 -11.13 -26.55 -12.14
CA ALA A 61 -12.00 -26.78 -10.99
C ALA A 61 -11.35 -27.75 -9.98
N ALA A 62 -11.63 -27.56 -8.69
CA ALA A 62 -11.08 -28.42 -7.62
C ALA A 62 -11.80 -29.78 -7.49
N ALA A 63 -12.96 -29.94 -8.13
CA ALA A 63 -13.74 -31.17 -8.19
C ALA A 63 -14.76 -31.11 -9.34
N ASP A 64 -15.27 -32.26 -9.78
CA ASP A 64 -16.29 -32.34 -10.83
C ASP A 64 -17.69 -32.01 -10.29
N VAL A 65 -18.38 -31.07 -10.95
CA VAL A 65 -19.77 -30.69 -10.66
C VAL A 65 -20.51 -30.48 -11.97
N LYS A 66 -21.59 -31.25 -12.21
CA LYS A 66 -22.33 -31.27 -13.48
C LYS A 66 -22.93 -29.92 -13.90
N THR A 67 -23.26 -29.07 -12.92
CA THR A 67 -23.84 -27.75 -13.13
C THR A 67 -23.22 -26.78 -12.13
N TRP A 68 -22.60 -25.71 -12.64
CA TRP A 68 -22.00 -24.67 -11.82
C TRP A 68 -22.24 -23.30 -12.44
N HIS A 69 -22.60 -22.32 -11.61
CA HIS A 69 -22.76 -20.93 -12.04
C HIS A 69 -21.42 -20.22 -12.15
N TYR A 70 -21.13 -19.67 -13.32
CA TYR A 70 -20.00 -18.80 -13.59
C TYR A 70 -20.47 -17.37 -13.86
N ARG A 71 -19.72 -16.40 -13.34
CA ARG A 71 -19.84 -14.97 -13.67
C ARG A 71 -18.47 -14.41 -14.04
N THR A 72 -18.44 -13.46 -14.97
CA THR A 72 -17.24 -12.68 -15.32
C THR A 72 -17.63 -11.29 -15.85
N GLY A 73 -16.71 -10.33 -15.79
CA GLY A 73 -16.81 -9.03 -16.43
C GLY A 73 -15.96 -8.97 -17.69
N VAL A 74 -16.58 -8.60 -18.81
CA VAL A 74 -15.91 -8.38 -20.08
C VAL A 74 -15.76 -6.87 -20.29
N PRO A 75 -14.52 -6.32 -20.29
CA PRO A 75 -14.29 -4.94 -20.70
C PRO A 75 -14.49 -4.83 -22.21
N LEU A 76 -15.05 -3.72 -22.68
CA LEU A 76 -15.37 -3.50 -24.09
C LEU A 76 -14.83 -2.14 -24.53
N GLY A 77 -14.08 -2.12 -25.63
CA GLY A 77 -13.54 -0.88 -26.21
C GLY A 77 -14.63 0.03 -26.76
N LEU A 78 -14.34 1.33 -26.91
CA LEU A 78 -15.33 2.35 -27.26
C LEU A 78 -16.07 2.01 -28.58
N GLY A 79 -17.36 1.71 -28.47
CA GLY A 79 -18.21 1.37 -29.61
C GLY A 79 -18.21 -0.12 -30.03
N ALA A 80 -17.48 -1.00 -29.33
CA ALA A 80 -17.43 -2.44 -29.65
C ALA A 80 -18.78 -3.15 -29.42
N LEU A 81 -19.64 -2.63 -28.55
CA LEU A 81 -20.98 -3.14 -28.29
C LEU A 81 -21.90 -1.99 -27.87
N LYS A 82 -23.16 -2.01 -28.30
CA LYS A 82 -24.22 -1.11 -27.83
C LYS A 82 -25.18 -1.85 -26.91
N LYS A 83 -25.79 -1.11 -25.99
CA LYS A 83 -26.87 -1.60 -25.15
C LYS A 83 -28.04 -2.05 -26.01
N GLY A 84 -28.48 -3.30 -25.82
CA GLY A 84 -29.52 -3.93 -26.63
C GLY A 84 -28.98 -4.87 -27.72
N ASP A 85 -27.69 -4.77 -28.07
CA ASP A 85 -27.01 -5.82 -28.84
C ASP A 85 -27.03 -7.12 -28.01
N ARG A 86 -27.33 -8.25 -28.65
CA ARG A 86 -27.33 -9.58 -28.01
C ARG A 86 -26.02 -10.30 -28.30
N VAL A 87 -25.57 -11.11 -27.34
CA VAL A 87 -24.38 -11.97 -27.47
C VAL A 87 -24.72 -13.43 -27.14
N GLU A 88 -23.99 -14.35 -27.75
CA GLU A 88 -24.07 -15.80 -27.54
C GLU A 88 -22.74 -16.32 -27.01
N LEU A 89 -22.79 -17.33 -26.14
CA LEU A 89 -21.61 -17.99 -25.58
C LEU A 89 -21.47 -19.39 -26.16
N PHE A 90 -20.25 -19.81 -26.49
CA PHE A 90 -19.96 -21.13 -27.06
C PHE A 90 -18.80 -21.83 -26.34
N ARG A 91 -18.88 -23.15 -26.12
CA ARG A 91 -17.77 -24.03 -25.71
C ARG A 91 -17.54 -25.06 -26.81
N GLY A 92 -16.53 -24.82 -27.65
CA GLY A 92 -16.45 -25.47 -28.97
C GLY A 92 -17.65 -25.06 -29.83
N ASP A 93 -18.32 -26.03 -30.46
CA ASP A 93 -19.54 -25.78 -31.24
C ASP A 93 -20.82 -25.79 -30.39
N ARG A 94 -20.75 -26.18 -29.10
CA ARG A 94 -21.91 -26.16 -28.20
C ARG A 94 -22.20 -24.73 -27.75
N GLN A 95 -23.35 -24.21 -28.13
CA GLN A 95 -23.92 -22.98 -27.57
C GLN A 95 -24.29 -23.19 -26.09
N ILE A 96 -24.03 -22.17 -25.27
CA ILE A 96 -24.27 -22.12 -23.84
C ILE A 96 -25.29 -21.00 -23.58
N PRO A 97 -26.41 -21.25 -22.87
CA PRO A 97 -27.32 -20.20 -22.45
C PRO A 97 -26.59 -19.15 -21.62
N VAL A 98 -26.70 -17.89 -22.00
CA VAL A 98 -25.97 -16.77 -21.40
C VAL A 98 -26.92 -15.62 -21.05
N GLN A 99 -26.67 -15.02 -19.90
CA GLN A 99 -27.32 -13.80 -19.43
C GLN A 99 -26.25 -12.70 -19.33
N THR A 100 -26.66 -11.46 -19.59
CA THR A 100 -25.73 -10.33 -19.56
C THR A 100 -26.30 -9.11 -18.85
N GLU A 101 -25.41 -8.33 -18.24
CA GLU A 101 -25.71 -7.10 -17.50
C GLU A 101 -24.79 -5.99 -18.01
N VAL A 102 -25.33 -4.81 -18.37
CA VAL A 102 -24.49 -3.64 -18.67
C VAL A 102 -24.06 -3.02 -17.33
N LEU A 103 -22.78 -3.16 -16.99
CA LEU A 103 -22.21 -2.73 -15.71
C LEU A 103 -21.64 -1.30 -15.76
N ALA A 104 -21.19 -0.86 -16.94
CA ALA A 104 -20.79 0.52 -17.19
C ALA A 104 -20.90 0.86 -18.69
N VAL A 105 -21.04 2.16 -18.98
CA VAL A 105 -21.09 2.73 -20.33
C VAL A 105 -20.01 3.82 -20.49
N TRP A 106 -19.61 4.07 -21.74
CA TRP A 106 -18.46 4.92 -22.07
C TRP A 106 -18.68 6.41 -21.89
N GLY A 107 -19.93 6.89 -21.96
CA GLY A 107 -20.26 8.30 -21.76
C GLY A 107 -21.61 8.51 -21.05
N PRO A 108 -21.97 9.77 -20.79
CA PRO A 108 -23.21 10.12 -20.10
C PRO A 108 -24.46 9.53 -20.75
N LYS A 109 -25.39 9.07 -19.92
CA LYS A 109 -26.60 8.32 -20.32
C LYS A 109 -27.39 8.97 -21.47
N ASP A 110 -27.56 10.29 -21.43
CA ASP A 110 -28.40 11.03 -22.38
C ASP A 110 -27.61 11.57 -23.59
N SER A 111 -26.41 11.02 -23.83
CA SER A 111 -25.51 11.36 -24.95
C SER A 111 -25.42 10.25 -26.01
N GLU A 112 -24.80 10.56 -27.15
CA GLU A 112 -24.51 9.59 -28.23
C GLU A 112 -23.60 8.41 -27.82
N PHE A 113 -22.94 8.49 -26.66
CA PHE A 113 -22.15 7.40 -26.06
C PHE A 113 -22.82 6.75 -24.83
N GLY A 114 -24.03 7.19 -24.45
CA GLY A 114 -24.75 6.69 -23.27
C GLY A 114 -25.17 5.22 -23.34
N ASP A 115 -25.27 4.66 -24.55
CA ASP A 115 -25.53 3.25 -24.80
C ASP A 115 -24.28 2.47 -25.25
N ALA A 116 -23.10 3.10 -25.37
CA ALA A 116 -21.86 2.40 -25.73
C ALA A 116 -21.28 1.66 -24.51
N VAL A 117 -21.28 0.33 -24.53
CA VAL A 117 -20.94 -0.49 -23.36
C VAL A 117 -19.44 -0.45 -23.07
N LYS A 118 -19.06 -0.15 -21.82
CA LYS A 118 -17.67 -0.17 -21.32
C LYS A 118 -17.38 -1.47 -20.54
N TRP A 119 -18.38 -1.97 -19.82
CA TRP A 119 -18.32 -3.25 -19.10
C TRP A 119 -19.61 -4.06 -19.26
N LEU A 120 -19.47 -5.32 -19.63
CA LEU A 120 -20.55 -6.30 -19.73
C LEU A 120 -20.33 -7.43 -18.72
N GLY A 121 -21.21 -7.55 -17.73
CA GLY A 121 -21.31 -8.74 -16.90
C GLY A 121 -21.88 -9.90 -17.71
N VAL A 122 -21.29 -11.08 -17.57
CA VAL A 122 -21.66 -12.31 -18.29
C VAL A 122 -21.88 -13.42 -17.27
N ASP A 123 -23.09 -13.98 -17.25
CA ASP A 123 -23.55 -15.00 -16.31
C ASP A 123 -24.06 -16.23 -17.07
N PHE A 124 -23.61 -17.43 -16.68
CA PHE A 124 -24.05 -18.69 -17.30
C PHE A 124 -23.87 -19.91 -16.38
N VAL A 125 -24.42 -21.05 -16.80
CA VAL A 125 -24.26 -22.34 -16.15
C VAL A 125 -23.63 -23.35 -17.11
N ASP A 126 -22.54 -24.00 -16.69
CA ASP A 126 -21.96 -25.17 -17.39
C ASP A 126 -21.33 -26.14 -16.36
N ALA A 127 -20.81 -27.28 -16.82
CA ALA A 127 -20.09 -28.22 -15.95
C ALA A 127 -18.72 -27.69 -15.50
N ALA A 128 -18.47 -27.73 -14.20
CA ALA A 128 -17.13 -27.60 -13.63
C ALA A 128 -16.44 -28.98 -13.69
N VAL A 129 -15.24 -29.03 -14.28
CA VAL A 129 -14.49 -30.27 -14.53
C VAL A 129 -13.09 -30.16 -13.94
N SER A 130 -12.69 -31.20 -13.21
CA SER A 130 -11.38 -31.29 -12.56
C SER A 130 -10.26 -31.43 -13.58
N GLY A 131 -9.17 -30.70 -13.40
CA GLY A 131 -8.02 -30.71 -14.32
C GLY A 131 -8.21 -29.98 -15.66
N GLU A 132 -9.45 -29.64 -16.06
CA GLU A 132 -9.72 -28.83 -17.26
C GLU A 132 -9.83 -27.33 -16.95
N SER A 133 -9.20 -26.50 -17.78
CA SER A 133 -9.52 -25.07 -17.93
C SER A 133 -10.20 -24.84 -19.30
N PRO A 134 -11.54 -24.92 -19.39
CA PRO A 134 -12.23 -24.73 -20.66
C PRO A 134 -12.12 -23.28 -21.19
N GLU A 135 -12.00 -23.17 -22.51
CA GLU A 135 -12.21 -21.91 -23.25
C GLU A 135 -13.68 -21.83 -23.70
N TYR A 136 -14.30 -20.68 -23.44
CA TYR A 136 -15.57 -20.25 -24.01
C TYR A 136 -15.33 -19.07 -24.97
N ARG A 137 -16.24 -18.84 -25.91
CA ARG A 137 -16.19 -17.69 -26.82
C ARG A 137 -17.51 -16.93 -26.83
N LEU A 138 -17.44 -15.63 -26.55
CA LEU A 138 -18.57 -14.71 -26.61
C LEU A 138 -18.64 -14.07 -28.00
N ARG A 139 -19.75 -14.24 -28.72
CA ARG A 139 -19.96 -13.77 -30.10
C ARG A 139 -21.18 -12.85 -30.17
N LEU A 140 -21.24 -11.97 -31.18
CA LEU A 140 -22.48 -11.24 -31.48
C LEU A 140 -23.56 -12.23 -31.99
N ALA A 141 -24.75 -12.12 -31.41
CA ALA A 141 -25.87 -13.00 -31.72
C ALA A 141 -26.62 -12.60 -32.99
N LYS A 142 -27.38 -13.54 -33.55
CA LYS A 142 -28.61 -13.21 -34.31
C LYS A 142 -29.80 -13.48 -33.39
N ALA A 143 -30.84 -12.66 -33.48
CA ALA A 143 -31.90 -12.64 -32.46
C ALA A 143 -32.62 -14.00 -32.31
N ALA A 144 -32.47 -14.58 -31.12
CA ALA A 144 -33.23 -15.72 -30.61
C ALA A 144 -33.58 -15.45 -29.14
N ASP A 145 -34.75 -15.89 -28.70
CA ASP A 145 -35.19 -15.81 -27.30
C ASP A 145 -34.87 -17.13 -26.59
N ALA A 146 -34.43 -17.05 -25.34
CA ALA A 146 -34.10 -18.20 -24.52
C ALA A 146 -35.26 -18.53 -23.57
N GLU A 147 -35.69 -19.80 -23.54
CA GLU A 147 -36.58 -20.28 -22.49
C GLU A 147 -35.89 -20.17 -21.12
N SER A 148 -36.60 -19.62 -20.14
CA SER A 148 -36.11 -19.50 -18.78
C SER A 148 -36.55 -20.69 -17.93
N ALA A 149 -35.61 -21.28 -17.19
CA ALA A 149 -35.92 -22.14 -16.05
C ALA A 149 -36.02 -21.34 -14.73
N LEU A 150 -35.65 -20.05 -14.74
CA LEU A 150 -35.69 -19.17 -13.58
C LEU A 150 -36.88 -18.21 -13.65
N HIS A 151 -37.75 -18.31 -12.66
CA HIS A 151 -38.95 -17.50 -12.50
C HIS A 151 -38.98 -16.86 -11.12
N ILE A 152 -39.44 -15.61 -11.06
CA ILE A 152 -39.73 -14.89 -9.81
C ILE A 152 -41.15 -14.35 -9.92
N ALA A 153 -41.93 -14.60 -8.88
CA ALA A 153 -43.27 -14.07 -8.71
C ALA A 153 -43.32 -13.25 -7.41
N GLU A 154 -43.74 -12.00 -7.51
CA GLU A 154 -43.81 -11.06 -6.38
C GLU A 154 -45.25 -10.68 -6.07
N THR A 155 -45.59 -10.65 -4.78
CA THR A 155 -46.90 -10.24 -4.26
C THR A 155 -46.72 -9.13 -3.21
N ALA A 156 -47.81 -8.68 -2.58
CA ALA A 156 -47.73 -7.77 -1.43
C ALA A 156 -46.98 -8.41 -0.25
N ASP A 157 -47.19 -9.70 -0.01
CA ASP A 157 -46.72 -10.42 1.19
C ASP A 157 -45.43 -11.22 1.00
N ALA A 158 -45.05 -11.56 -0.25
CA ALA A 158 -43.94 -12.48 -0.50
C ALA A 158 -43.23 -12.26 -1.86
N ILE A 159 -42.04 -12.85 -1.97
CA ILE A 159 -41.35 -13.12 -3.23
C ILE A 159 -41.14 -14.64 -3.31
N THR A 160 -41.69 -15.28 -4.34
CA THR A 160 -41.45 -16.70 -4.64
C THR A 160 -40.45 -16.81 -5.77
N VAL A 161 -39.42 -17.63 -5.60
CA VAL A 161 -38.37 -17.90 -6.59
C VAL A 161 -38.41 -19.38 -6.94
N ASP A 162 -38.35 -19.71 -8.23
CA ASP A 162 -38.25 -21.07 -8.74
C ASP A 162 -37.15 -21.11 -9.82
N ASN A 163 -36.13 -21.93 -9.66
CA ASN A 163 -35.02 -22.06 -10.62
C ASN A 163 -35.08 -23.33 -11.48
N GLY A 164 -36.20 -24.07 -11.43
CA GLY A 164 -36.39 -25.35 -12.11
C GLY A 164 -35.89 -26.58 -11.34
N ARG A 165 -35.24 -26.39 -10.19
CA ARG A 165 -34.91 -27.46 -9.22
C ARG A 165 -35.17 -27.06 -7.78
N LEU A 166 -34.70 -25.89 -7.38
CA LEU A 166 -34.89 -25.26 -6.09
C LEU A 166 -36.00 -24.21 -6.22
N LYS A 167 -36.97 -24.29 -5.31
CA LYS A 167 -38.05 -23.31 -5.19
C LYS A 167 -38.13 -22.84 -3.74
N PHE A 168 -38.21 -21.53 -3.52
CA PHE A 168 -38.29 -20.98 -2.16
C PHE A 168 -39.12 -19.71 -2.10
N THR A 169 -39.56 -19.38 -0.88
CA THR A 169 -40.37 -18.19 -0.60
C THR A 169 -39.68 -17.31 0.44
N ILE A 170 -39.59 -16.02 0.11
CA ILE A 170 -39.21 -14.94 1.02
C ILE A 170 -40.52 -14.27 1.48
N SER A 171 -40.80 -14.23 2.78
CA SER A 171 -41.90 -13.41 3.33
C SER A 171 -41.43 -11.98 3.54
N LYS A 172 -42.26 -11.01 3.14
CA LYS A 172 -41.93 -9.58 3.21
C LYS A 172 -42.15 -9.01 4.62
N PRO A 173 -41.38 -7.97 5.02
CA PRO A 173 -41.71 -7.14 6.17
C PRO A 173 -43.14 -6.63 6.10
N GLY A 174 -43.87 -6.65 7.22
CA GLY A 174 -45.28 -6.29 7.29
C GLY A 174 -46.28 -7.35 6.80
N SER A 175 -45.83 -8.45 6.18
CA SER A 175 -46.71 -9.60 5.86
C SER A 175 -47.21 -10.30 7.15
N PRO A 176 -48.32 -11.06 7.09
CA PRO A 176 -48.83 -11.82 8.25
C PRO A 176 -47.85 -12.86 8.82
N GLN A 177 -46.79 -13.22 8.10
CA GLN A 177 -45.75 -14.17 8.53
C GLN A 177 -44.50 -13.46 9.11
N GLY A 178 -44.42 -12.13 9.01
CA GLY A 178 -43.21 -11.36 9.30
C GLY A 178 -42.18 -11.44 8.16
N PHE A 179 -41.04 -10.76 8.35
CA PHE A 179 -39.93 -10.86 7.39
C PHE A 179 -39.22 -12.21 7.54
N ASN A 180 -39.02 -12.93 6.44
CA ASN A 180 -38.28 -14.20 6.45
C ASN A 180 -37.62 -14.48 5.10
N LEU A 181 -36.32 -14.80 5.10
CA LEU A 181 -35.55 -15.14 3.89
C LEU A 181 -35.84 -16.55 3.36
N PHE A 182 -36.23 -17.48 4.23
CA PHE A 182 -36.45 -18.89 3.87
C PHE A 182 -37.73 -19.42 4.53
N GLN A 183 -38.86 -18.76 4.23
CA GLN A 183 -40.17 -19.14 4.78
C GLN A 183 -40.55 -20.56 4.42
N ALA A 184 -40.23 -21.02 3.21
CA ALA A 184 -40.33 -22.41 2.78
C ALA A 184 -39.28 -22.66 1.68
N VAL A 185 -38.76 -23.89 1.60
CA VAL A 185 -37.83 -24.32 0.55
C VAL A 185 -38.14 -25.73 0.09
N GLU A 186 -38.25 -25.93 -1.22
CA GLU A 186 -38.49 -27.20 -1.91
C GLU A 186 -37.34 -27.51 -2.88
N VAL A 187 -36.93 -28.78 -3.00
CA VAL A 187 -35.99 -29.27 -4.02
C VAL A 187 -36.60 -30.46 -4.75
N ASP A 188 -36.60 -30.42 -6.09
CA ASP A 188 -37.22 -31.43 -6.97
C ASP A 188 -38.67 -31.77 -6.52
N GLY A 189 -39.43 -30.76 -6.08
CA GLY A 189 -40.80 -30.88 -5.57
C GLY A 189 -40.95 -31.43 -4.14
N LYS A 190 -39.86 -31.51 -3.35
CA LYS A 190 -39.87 -32.03 -1.97
C LYS A 190 -39.48 -30.94 -0.98
N SER A 191 -40.31 -30.73 0.05
CA SER A 191 -40.02 -29.80 1.14
C SER A 191 -38.72 -30.16 1.86
N VAL A 192 -37.79 -29.20 1.93
CA VAL A 192 -36.54 -29.23 2.70
C VAL A 192 -36.66 -28.34 3.94
N ILE A 193 -37.27 -27.16 3.79
CA ILE A 193 -37.64 -26.26 4.89
C ILE A 193 -39.15 -26.06 4.88
N ALA A 194 -39.81 -26.42 5.98
CA ALA A 194 -41.25 -26.32 6.14
C ALA A 194 -41.70 -24.89 6.50
N PRO A 195 -42.91 -24.47 6.08
CA PRO A 195 -43.50 -23.17 6.41
C PRO A 195 -43.44 -22.79 7.90
N GLY A 196 -43.00 -21.57 8.18
CA GLY A 196 -43.12 -20.93 9.50
C GLY A 196 -41.86 -20.89 10.37
N SER A 197 -40.73 -21.42 9.90
CA SER A 197 -39.44 -21.26 10.59
C SER A 197 -38.89 -19.84 10.39
N GLN A 198 -38.93 -19.00 11.43
CA GLN A 198 -38.25 -17.69 11.48
C GLN A 198 -36.75 -17.82 11.83
N SER A 199 -36.09 -18.85 11.28
CA SER A 199 -34.63 -19.02 11.34
C SER A 199 -33.96 -18.18 10.24
N GLY A 200 -32.71 -17.77 10.46
CA GLY A 200 -31.95 -17.00 9.50
C GLY A 200 -30.79 -16.26 10.17
N ALA A 201 -30.54 -15.02 9.74
CA ALA A 201 -29.50 -14.16 10.32
C ALA A 201 -29.91 -13.66 11.71
N TYR A 202 -28.99 -13.80 12.67
CA TYR A 202 -29.14 -13.33 14.04
C TYR A 202 -27.81 -12.87 14.65
N LEU A 203 -27.90 -12.13 15.75
CA LEU A 203 -26.77 -11.65 16.54
C LEU A 203 -27.19 -11.64 18.01
N ALA A 204 -26.31 -12.09 18.90
CA ALA A 204 -26.46 -11.95 20.34
C ALA A 204 -25.45 -10.93 20.88
N ASP A 205 -25.90 -10.02 21.76
CA ASP A 205 -24.99 -9.08 22.41
C ASP A 205 -24.16 -9.72 23.54
N GLY A 206 -23.29 -8.94 24.16
CA GLY A 206 -22.42 -9.37 25.25
C GLY A 206 -23.14 -9.73 26.56
N GLU A 207 -24.45 -9.52 26.68
CA GLU A 207 -25.29 -10.02 27.77
C GLU A 207 -26.08 -11.27 27.37
N GLY A 208 -25.96 -11.73 26.11
CA GLY A 208 -26.68 -12.87 25.57
C GLY A 208 -28.09 -12.55 25.07
N ARG A 209 -28.45 -11.26 24.92
CA ARG A 209 -29.74 -10.88 24.32
C ARG A 209 -29.67 -11.10 22.81
N GLU A 210 -30.56 -11.95 22.29
CA GLU A 210 -30.63 -12.29 20.87
C GLU A 210 -31.46 -11.27 20.08
N PHE A 211 -30.95 -10.85 18.93
CA PHE A 211 -31.55 -9.94 17.97
C PHE A 211 -31.61 -10.64 16.61
N ARG A 212 -32.76 -10.62 15.92
CA ARG A 212 -32.96 -11.33 14.64
C ARG A 212 -33.25 -10.36 13.51
N ALA A 213 -32.76 -10.68 12.31
CA ALA A 213 -33.15 -9.97 11.10
C ALA A 213 -34.67 -10.12 10.85
N ALA A 214 -35.23 -11.31 11.05
CA ALA A 214 -36.65 -11.64 10.84
C ALA A 214 -37.66 -10.79 11.66
N HIS A 215 -37.20 -10.17 12.75
CA HIS A 215 -38.05 -9.29 13.58
C HIS A 215 -38.11 -7.84 13.06
N ASP A 216 -37.32 -7.47 12.04
CA ASP A 216 -37.33 -6.11 11.49
C ASP A 216 -38.49 -5.90 10.51
N ALA A 217 -39.59 -5.34 11.04
CA ALA A 217 -40.73 -4.88 10.25
C ALA A 217 -40.41 -3.67 9.34
N THR A 218 -39.21 -3.09 9.44
CA THR A 218 -38.72 -1.96 8.62
C THR A 218 -37.59 -2.34 7.66
N ALA A 219 -37.24 -3.62 7.55
CA ALA A 219 -36.28 -4.10 6.55
C ALA A 219 -36.77 -3.82 5.12
N GLU A 220 -35.86 -3.82 4.16
CA GLU A 220 -36.14 -3.60 2.75
C GLU A 220 -35.70 -4.81 1.92
N LEU A 221 -36.55 -5.20 0.96
CA LEU A 221 -36.29 -6.25 -0.02
C LEU A 221 -36.24 -5.65 -1.43
N ARG A 222 -35.21 -5.98 -2.21
CA ARG A 222 -35.04 -5.54 -3.60
C ARG A 222 -34.58 -6.70 -4.48
N ILE A 223 -35.20 -6.87 -5.64
CA ILE A 223 -34.64 -7.69 -6.72
C ILE A 223 -33.61 -6.82 -7.45
N GLU A 224 -32.32 -7.04 -7.20
CA GLU A 224 -31.22 -6.30 -7.82
C GLU A 224 -30.86 -6.83 -9.22
N MET A 225 -31.30 -8.06 -9.56
CA MET A 225 -31.19 -8.66 -10.88
C MET A 225 -32.25 -9.75 -11.07
N GLN A 226 -32.84 -9.81 -12.26
CA GLN A 226 -33.69 -10.92 -12.72
C GLN A 226 -33.39 -11.20 -14.20
N GLY A 227 -33.14 -12.46 -14.54
CA GLY A 227 -32.92 -12.93 -15.91
C GLY A 227 -32.99 -14.45 -16.01
N PRO A 228 -32.76 -15.05 -17.19
CA PRO A 228 -33.03 -16.47 -17.44
C PRO A 228 -32.01 -17.45 -16.85
N GLN A 229 -30.84 -16.97 -16.41
CA GLN A 229 -29.76 -17.79 -15.83
C GLN A 229 -29.50 -17.46 -14.37
N VAL A 230 -29.66 -16.19 -13.96
CA VAL A 230 -29.31 -15.70 -12.61
C VAL A 230 -30.29 -14.62 -12.15
N ALA A 231 -30.62 -14.64 -10.86
CA ALA A 231 -31.26 -13.55 -10.15
C ALA A 231 -30.47 -13.21 -8.87
N VAL A 232 -30.56 -11.96 -8.44
CA VAL A 232 -29.95 -11.49 -7.20
C VAL A 232 -31.00 -10.74 -6.39
N ILE A 233 -31.25 -11.19 -5.16
CA ILE A 233 -32.20 -10.58 -4.24
C ILE A 233 -31.45 -10.07 -3.02
N ARG A 234 -31.61 -8.78 -2.72
CA ARG A 234 -31.06 -8.10 -1.54
C ARG A 234 -32.13 -7.96 -0.47
N ALA A 235 -31.75 -8.24 0.77
CA ALA A 235 -32.45 -7.81 1.97
C ALA A 235 -31.50 -6.95 2.82
N GLU A 236 -31.95 -5.79 3.31
CA GLU A 236 -31.17 -4.98 4.26
C GLU A 236 -32.06 -4.41 5.37
N GLY A 237 -31.50 -4.21 6.56
CA GLY A 237 -32.28 -3.83 7.73
C GLY A 237 -31.47 -3.89 9.02
N TRP A 238 -32.13 -4.22 10.12
CA TRP A 238 -31.60 -4.29 11.48
C TRP A 238 -31.76 -5.68 12.10
N PHE A 239 -30.82 -6.06 12.95
CA PHE A 239 -31.06 -7.12 13.93
C PHE A 239 -31.92 -6.53 15.06
N VAL A 240 -33.14 -7.06 15.25
CA VAL A 240 -34.15 -6.52 16.17
C VAL A 240 -34.50 -7.53 17.28
N ASN A 241 -34.64 -7.03 18.50
CA ASN A 241 -35.27 -7.71 19.63
C ASN A 241 -36.50 -6.89 20.05
N PRO A 242 -37.74 -7.41 19.95
CA PRO A 242 -38.95 -6.63 20.22
C PRO A 242 -39.19 -6.35 21.71
N ASP A 243 -38.64 -7.20 22.59
CA ASP A 243 -38.81 -7.15 24.04
C ASP A 243 -37.79 -6.19 24.70
N PHE A 244 -36.70 -5.85 24.01
CA PHE A 244 -35.64 -4.98 24.49
C PHE A 244 -35.67 -3.58 23.84
N VAL A 245 -35.25 -2.56 24.59
CA VAL A 245 -35.13 -1.19 24.09
C VAL A 245 -33.66 -0.80 24.04
N VAL A 246 -33.07 -0.97 22.86
CA VAL A 246 -31.76 -0.37 22.54
C VAL A 246 -31.90 1.15 22.59
N ALA A 247 -31.03 1.82 23.33
CA ALA A 247 -31.08 3.27 23.51
C ALA A 247 -30.55 3.98 22.25
N THR A 248 -31.45 4.55 21.44
CA THR A 248 -31.11 5.33 20.24
C THR A 248 -30.20 6.53 20.59
N PRO A 249 -28.96 6.60 20.07
CA PRO A 249 -28.13 7.79 20.18
C PRO A 249 -28.82 9.03 19.63
N LYS A 250 -28.52 10.22 20.18
CA LYS A 250 -28.97 11.46 19.57
C LYS A 250 -28.25 11.65 18.22
N GLY A 251 -29.02 11.90 17.16
CA GLY A 251 -28.49 12.19 15.84
C GLY A 251 -28.00 10.94 15.10
N GLU A 252 -28.88 9.95 14.94
CA GLU A 252 -28.62 8.85 14.01
C GLU A 252 -28.97 9.25 12.57
N PRO A 253 -28.18 8.83 11.56
CA PRO A 253 -28.36 9.23 10.17
C PRO A 253 -29.50 8.50 9.45
N GLN A 254 -30.06 7.44 10.06
CA GLN A 254 -31.20 6.68 9.54
C GLN A 254 -32.14 6.30 10.70
N ALA A 255 -33.40 6.00 10.38
CA ALA A 255 -34.36 5.57 11.38
C ALA A 255 -34.04 4.14 11.87
N ARG A 256 -33.51 4.03 13.09
CA ARG A 256 -33.37 2.77 13.81
C ARG A 256 -34.74 2.33 14.38
N PRO A 257 -35.24 1.11 14.12
CA PRO A 257 -36.46 0.60 14.73
C PRO A 257 -36.27 0.38 16.23
N LYS A 258 -37.36 0.42 17.00
CA LYS A 258 -37.33 0.10 18.44
C LYS A 258 -36.77 -1.32 18.63
N GLY A 259 -35.66 -1.44 19.37
CA GLY A 259 -34.99 -2.71 19.61
C GLY A 259 -33.98 -3.12 18.53
N GLY A 260 -33.70 -2.28 17.52
CA GLY A 260 -32.63 -2.49 16.54
C GLY A 260 -31.24 -2.24 17.13
N PHE A 261 -30.32 -3.20 16.98
CA PHE A 261 -29.01 -3.18 17.67
C PHE A 261 -27.79 -3.10 16.75
N CYS A 262 -27.85 -3.69 15.56
CA CYS A 262 -26.83 -3.63 14.49
C CYS A 262 -27.54 -3.75 13.13
N ARG A 263 -26.90 -3.36 12.03
CA ARG A 263 -27.48 -3.49 10.68
C ARG A 263 -27.00 -4.75 9.96
N PHE A 264 -27.82 -5.26 9.05
CA PHE A 264 -27.47 -6.35 8.14
C PHE A 264 -27.69 -5.96 6.68
N VAL A 265 -26.90 -6.57 5.79
CA VAL A 265 -27.17 -6.65 4.34
C VAL A 265 -26.96 -8.10 3.91
N THR A 266 -27.95 -8.71 3.28
CA THR A 266 -27.88 -10.08 2.76
C THR A 266 -28.22 -10.08 1.28
N ARG A 267 -27.42 -10.76 0.46
CA ARG A 267 -27.72 -11.02 -0.95
C ARG A 267 -27.80 -12.51 -1.23
N LEU A 268 -28.89 -12.92 -1.86
CA LEU A 268 -29.12 -14.27 -2.36
C LEU A 268 -28.86 -14.26 -3.88
N TYR A 269 -27.79 -14.91 -4.32
CA TYR A 269 -27.48 -15.13 -5.73
C TYR A 269 -28.02 -16.52 -6.11
N VAL A 270 -29.07 -16.53 -6.93
CA VAL A 270 -29.80 -17.75 -7.35
C VAL A 270 -29.52 -17.98 -8.83
N ALA A 271 -29.04 -19.17 -9.19
CA ALA A 271 -28.78 -19.53 -10.58
C ALA A 271 -29.68 -20.69 -11.04
N ALA A 272 -29.99 -20.74 -12.33
CA ALA A 272 -30.86 -21.75 -12.95
C ALA A 272 -30.34 -23.18 -12.70
N GLY A 273 -31.28 -24.09 -12.38
CA GLY A 273 -31.02 -25.53 -12.20
C GLY A 273 -30.14 -25.92 -11.01
N GLN A 274 -29.74 -25.00 -10.13
CA GLN A 274 -28.87 -25.32 -8.99
C GLN A 274 -29.66 -25.71 -7.73
N PRO A 275 -29.22 -26.74 -6.97
CA PRO A 275 -29.76 -27.07 -5.65
C PRO A 275 -29.21 -26.17 -4.52
N GLU A 276 -28.57 -25.04 -4.85
CA GLU A 276 -27.94 -24.13 -3.90
C GLU A 276 -28.23 -22.65 -4.19
N ILE A 277 -27.99 -21.84 -3.16
CA ILE A 277 -27.91 -20.39 -3.23
C ILE A 277 -26.52 -19.98 -2.74
N ARG A 278 -25.86 -19.06 -3.45
CA ARG A 278 -24.69 -18.36 -2.90
C ARG A 278 -25.21 -17.16 -2.13
N MET A 279 -24.90 -17.09 -0.85
CA MET A 279 -25.30 -15.99 0.03
C MET A 279 -24.11 -15.14 0.40
N GLN A 280 -24.22 -13.82 0.20
CA GLN A 280 -23.28 -12.85 0.73
C GLN A 280 -23.98 -12.15 1.91
N HIS A 281 -23.46 -12.31 3.13
CA HIS A 281 -24.06 -11.75 4.34
C HIS A 281 -23.08 -10.83 5.05
N THR A 282 -23.47 -9.57 5.23
CA THR A 282 -22.72 -8.51 5.90
C THR A 282 -23.45 -8.09 7.17
N PHE A 283 -22.75 -8.05 8.30
CA PHE A 283 -23.20 -7.31 9.49
C PHE A 283 -22.40 -6.01 9.65
N VAL A 284 -23.04 -4.96 10.14
CA VAL A 284 -22.46 -3.63 10.36
C VAL A 284 -22.66 -3.22 11.82
N LEU A 285 -21.58 -2.85 12.49
CA LEU A 285 -21.59 -2.47 13.90
C LEU A 285 -22.10 -1.05 14.08
N THR A 286 -23.26 -0.87 14.72
CA THR A 286 -23.86 0.46 14.93
C THR A 286 -23.62 1.04 16.32
N GLU A 287 -23.04 0.24 17.23
CA GLU A 287 -22.85 0.59 18.63
C GLU A 287 -21.44 1.07 18.96
N ASP A 288 -21.32 1.82 20.05
CA ASP A 288 -20.04 2.22 20.62
C ASP A 288 -19.29 0.99 21.17
N SER A 289 -18.20 0.61 20.50
CA SER A 289 -17.43 -0.60 20.81
C SER A 289 -16.61 -0.50 22.11
N GLN A 290 -16.67 0.62 22.83
CA GLN A 290 -16.12 0.77 24.18
C GLN A 290 -17.18 0.44 25.26
N LYS A 291 -18.47 0.41 24.89
CA LYS A 291 -19.61 0.18 25.79
C LYS A 291 -20.27 -1.19 25.62
N THR A 292 -20.02 -1.90 24.52
CA THR A 292 -20.63 -3.20 24.24
C THR A 292 -19.63 -4.24 23.74
N THR A 293 -20.05 -5.51 23.77
CA THR A 293 -19.38 -6.69 23.20
C THR A 293 -20.45 -7.57 22.53
N TYR A 294 -20.07 -8.60 21.79
CA TYR A 294 -21.02 -9.47 21.06
C TYR A 294 -20.78 -10.93 21.44
N GLY A 295 -21.83 -11.70 21.74
CA GLY A 295 -21.72 -13.08 22.24
C GLY A 295 -21.72 -14.15 21.14
N ASP A 296 -22.55 -13.97 20.12
CA ASP A 296 -22.71 -14.87 18.97
C ASP A 296 -23.16 -14.01 17.78
N ILE A 297 -22.70 -14.28 16.57
CA ILE A 297 -23.17 -13.65 15.34
C ILE A 297 -23.27 -14.75 14.32
N GLY A 298 -24.43 -14.97 13.68
CA GLY A 298 -24.58 -16.17 12.87
C GLY A 298 -25.78 -16.21 11.93
N PHE A 299 -25.84 -17.31 11.19
CA PHE A 299 -26.95 -17.67 10.33
C PHE A 299 -27.33 -19.12 10.61
N ARG A 300 -28.63 -19.39 10.80
CA ARG A 300 -29.12 -20.75 11.04
C ARG A 300 -30.32 -21.10 10.18
N LEU A 301 -30.49 -22.39 9.90
CA LEU A 301 -31.65 -22.96 9.19
C LEU A 301 -32.22 -24.15 9.97
N PRO A 302 -33.53 -24.43 9.85
CA PRO A 302 -34.13 -25.60 10.47
C PRO A 302 -33.70 -26.88 9.75
N LEU A 303 -33.36 -27.89 10.53
CA LEU A 303 -33.24 -29.28 10.06
C LEU A 303 -34.57 -30.01 10.32
N ALA A 304 -34.91 -30.94 9.43
CA ALA A 304 -35.95 -31.91 9.70
C ALA A 304 -35.62 -32.70 10.98
N GLN A 305 -36.57 -32.73 11.92
CA GLN A 305 -36.42 -33.41 13.21
C GLN A 305 -36.22 -34.93 13.00
N GLY A 306 -35.18 -35.48 13.63
CA GLY A 306 -34.82 -36.89 13.49
C GLY A 306 -33.32 -37.12 13.63
N LYS A 307 -32.86 -38.33 13.31
CA LYS A 307 -31.43 -38.69 13.34
C LYS A 307 -30.67 -38.18 12.10
N SER A 308 -30.68 -36.87 11.91
CA SER A 308 -29.90 -36.19 10.87
C SER A 308 -28.42 -36.25 11.22
N ALA A 309 -27.67 -37.17 10.59
CA ALA A 309 -26.25 -37.33 10.83
C ALA A 309 -25.44 -36.14 10.26
N ALA A 310 -24.57 -35.57 11.10
CA ALA A 310 -23.70 -34.45 10.79
C ALA A 310 -22.35 -34.93 10.24
N GLN A 311 -21.79 -34.23 9.25
CA GLN A 311 -20.45 -34.44 8.72
C GLN A 311 -19.75 -33.11 8.42
N PHE A 312 -18.47 -32.99 8.81
CA PHE A 312 -17.63 -31.81 8.56
C PHE A 312 -16.53 -32.09 7.54
N GLY A 313 -16.12 -31.06 6.81
CA GLY A 313 -15.10 -31.18 5.77
C GLY A 313 -13.70 -31.44 6.29
N GLY A 314 -13.14 -32.60 5.92
CA GLY A 314 -11.81 -33.04 6.36
C GLY A 314 -11.78 -33.68 7.74
N VAL A 315 -12.94 -34.06 8.29
CA VAL A 315 -13.10 -34.76 9.57
C VAL A 315 -13.66 -36.15 9.30
N GLU A 316 -13.10 -37.17 9.96
CA GLU A 316 -13.58 -38.54 9.84
C GLU A 316 -14.81 -38.81 10.73
N GLY A 317 -15.66 -39.73 10.29
CA GLY A 317 -16.88 -40.12 11.00
C GLY A 317 -18.12 -39.25 10.70
N THR A 318 -19.18 -39.53 11.46
CA THR A 318 -20.48 -38.83 11.41
C THR A 318 -21.08 -38.78 12.80
N PHE A 319 -21.67 -37.64 13.18
CA PHE A 319 -22.20 -37.40 14.53
C PHE A 319 -23.73 -37.36 14.53
N THR A 320 -24.37 -37.75 15.64
CA THR A 320 -25.84 -37.77 15.80
C THR A 320 -26.33 -37.05 17.05
N GLU A 321 -25.43 -36.87 18.00
CA GLU A 321 -25.45 -35.93 19.10
C GLU A 321 -25.21 -34.48 18.62
N PRO A 322 -25.52 -33.44 19.42
CA PRO A 322 -25.11 -32.08 19.14
C PRO A 322 -23.59 -31.97 19.00
N VAL A 323 -23.14 -31.31 17.92
CA VAL A 323 -21.73 -31.21 17.54
C VAL A 323 -21.42 -29.85 16.94
N HIS A 324 -20.24 -29.30 17.25
CA HIS A 324 -19.71 -28.14 16.55
C HIS A 324 -18.26 -28.37 16.11
N LEU A 325 -17.88 -27.71 15.00
CA LEU A 325 -16.50 -27.48 14.61
C LEU A 325 -16.18 -26.02 14.87
N LEU A 326 -15.20 -25.76 15.74
CA LEU A 326 -14.70 -24.42 16.06
C LEU A 326 -13.29 -24.24 15.48
N GLN A 327 -13.12 -23.31 14.55
CA GLN A 327 -11.81 -22.79 14.20
C GLN A 327 -11.45 -21.67 15.19
N LYS A 328 -10.52 -21.95 16.12
CA LYS A 328 -10.17 -21.06 17.25
C LYS A 328 -8.94 -20.19 17.01
N SER A 329 -8.03 -20.63 16.14
CA SER A 329 -6.93 -19.85 15.56
C SER A 329 -6.78 -20.23 14.09
N TRP A 330 -6.01 -19.48 13.29
CA TRP A 330 -5.72 -19.84 11.90
C TRP A 330 -5.05 -21.22 11.73
N ASP A 331 -4.38 -21.70 12.78
CA ASP A 331 -3.61 -22.94 12.83
C ASP A 331 -4.18 -24.01 13.79
N ALA A 332 -5.37 -23.79 14.36
CA ALA A 332 -6.07 -24.79 15.17
C ALA A 332 -7.60 -24.74 15.03
N PHE A 333 -8.20 -25.92 14.85
CA PHE A 333 -9.63 -26.19 15.06
C PHE A 333 -9.85 -27.39 15.98
N ASP A 334 -10.98 -27.39 16.68
CA ASP A 334 -11.53 -28.52 17.42
C ASP A 334 -12.88 -28.94 16.83
N VAL A 335 -13.24 -30.22 16.99
CA VAL A 335 -14.61 -30.73 16.80
C VAL A 335 -15.05 -31.34 18.12
N VAL A 336 -16.14 -30.84 18.68
CA VAL A 336 -16.69 -31.27 19.98
C VAL A 336 -18.09 -31.83 19.77
N ALA A 337 -18.31 -33.09 20.14
CA ALA A 337 -19.60 -33.76 19.99
C ALA A 337 -20.05 -34.38 21.31
N GLY A 338 -21.26 -34.05 21.76
CA GLY A 338 -21.78 -34.49 23.07
C GLY A 338 -20.99 -33.95 24.27
N GLY A 339 -20.22 -32.88 24.10
CA GLY A 339 -19.35 -32.27 25.12
C GLY A 339 -17.92 -32.80 25.16
N GLU A 340 -17.56 -33.78 24.32
CA GLU A 340 -16.21 -34.34 24.23
C GLU A 340 -15.52 -33.97 22.90
N THR A 341 -14.24 -33.61 22.93
CA THR A 341 -13.46 -33.37 21.71
C THR A 341 -13.27 -34.68 20.93
N ARG A 342 -13.83 -34.74 19.72
CA ARG A 342 -13.77 -35.91 18.81
C ARG A 342 -12.63 -35.84 17.81
N ALA A 343 -12.28 -34.64 17.36
CA ALA A 343 -11.17 -34.40 16.44
C ALA A 343 -10.53 -33.03 16.68
N THR A 344 -9.28 -32.88 16.27
CA THR A 344 -8.58 -31.60 16.20
C THR A 344 -7.77 -31.55 14.90
N GLY A 345 -7.41 -30.35 14.46
CA GLY A 345 -6.58 -30.17 13.27
C GLY A 345 -6.13 -28.72 13.13
N LYS A 346 -5.47 -28.39 12.01
CA LYS A 346 -4.94 -27.04 11.79
C LYS A 346 -5.91 -26.10 11.10
N ALA A 347 -6.28 -26.42 9.86
CA ALA A 347 -7.15 -25.60 9.02
C ALA A 347 -8.34 -26.43 8.54
N ALA A 348 -9.55 -26.10 9.00
CA ALA A 348 -10.76 -26.80 8.61
C ALA A 348 -11.14 -26.49 7.14
N LYS A 349 -11.84 -27.42 6.48
CA LYS A 349 -12.29 -27.22 5.09
C LYS A 349 -13.49 -26.28 4.94
N GLY A 350 -13.98 -25.70 6.04
CA GLY A 350 -15.01 -24.67 6.04
C GLY A 350 -16.39 -25.13 5.60
N TRP A 351 -16.71 -26.43 5.68
CA TRP A 351 -18.05 -26.92 5.36
C TRP A 351 -18.58 -27.97 6.32
N VAL A 352 -19.90 -28.02 6.43
CA VAL A 352 -20.71 -28.97 7.20
C VAL A 352 -21.94 -29.38 6.39
N ARG A 353 -22.42 -30.62 6.58
CA ARG A 353 -23.75 -31.04 6.12
C ARG A 353 -24.48 -31.87 7.17
N ALA A 354 -25.81 -31.78 7.16
CA ALA A 354 -26.71 -32.58 7.98
C ALA A 354 -28.01 -32.86 7.20
N GLY A 355 -28.29 -34.14 6.94
CA GLY A 355 -29.41 -34.53 6.06
C GLY A 355 -29.27 -33.93 4.66
N ASN A 356 -30.27 -33.14 4.25
CA ASN A 356 -30.28 -32.45 2.96
C ASN A 356 -29.68 -31.03 3.00
N LEU A 357 -29.38 -30.46 4.17
CA LEU A 357 -28.76 -29.13 4.25
C LEU A 357 -27.24 -29.21 4.32
N GLY A 358 -26.58 -28.29 3.63
CA GLY A 358 -25.13 -28.09 3.70
C GLY A 358 -24.76 -26.61 3.68
N PHE A 359 -23.82 -26.23 4.55
CA PHE A 359 -23.17 -24.92 4.54
C PHE A 359 -21.70 -25.09 4.17
N ALA A 360 -21.21 -24.30 3.21
CA ALA A 360 -19.78 -24.08 3.02
C ALA A 360 -19.49 -22.58 3.09
N VAL A 361 -18.41 -22.18 3.75
CA VAL A 361 -18.02 -20.78 3.97
C VAL A 361 -16.68 -20.54 3.29
N ARG A 362 -16.58 -19.48 2.49
CA ARG A 362 -15.31 -19.14 1.83
C ARG A 362 -14.30 -18.61 2.85
N ASP A 363 -13.05 -19.03 2.70
CA ASP A 363 -11.91 -18.60 3.52
C ASP A 363 -12.13 -18.75 5.04
N PHE A 364 -12.79 -19.86 5.43
CA PHE A 364 -13.22 -20.12 6.79
C PHE A 364 -12.07 -20.11 7.82
N TRP A 365 -10.98 -20.84 7.58
CA TRP A 365 -9.88 -20.89 8.56
C TRP A 365 -9.09 -19.57 8.61
N GLN A 366 -9.05 -18.84 7.49
CA GLN A 366 -8.36 -17.55 7.40
C GLN A 366 -9.14 -16.43 8.11
N ASN A 367 -10.47 -16.48 8.13
CA ASN A 367 -11.34 -15.52 8.81
C ASN A 367 -11.68 -15.90 10.26
N PHE A 368 -10.82 -16.66 10.95
CA PHE A 368 -11.08 -17.11 12.32
C PHE A 368 -11.36 -15.94 13.31
N PRO A 369 -12.04 -16.20 14.45
CA PRO A 369 -12.65 -17.46 14.82
C PRO A 369 -14.01 -17.63 14.14
N LEU A 370 -14.30 -18.84 13.65
CA LEU A 370 -15.57 -19.20 13.03
C LEU A 370 -16.00 -20.59 13.49
N GLU A 371 -17.31 -20.82 13.49
CA GLU A 371 -17.90 -22.08 13.97
C GLU A 371 -18.98 -22.61 13.01
N LEU A 372 -19.11 -23.93 12.97
CA LEU A 372 -20.19 -24.64 12.30
C LEU A 372 -20.84 -25.58 13.32
N GLU A 373 -22.11 -25.35 13.68
CA GLU A 373 -22.84 -26.16 14.65
C GLU A 373 -23.95 -26.98 13.96
N VAL A 374 -24.10 -28.23 14.38
CA VAL A 374 -25.30 -29.04 14.12
C VAL A 374 -25.90 -29.44 15.44
N ASN A 375 -27.18 -29.12 15.64
CA ASN A 375 -27.94 -29.57 16.80
C ASN A 375 -29.15 -30.41 16.34
N PRO A 376 -28.99 -31.74 16.15
CA PRO A 376 -30.07 -32.62 15.71
C PRO A 376 -31.25 -32.68 16.70
N ALA A 377 -31.02 -32.36 17.98
CA ALA A 377 -32.06 -32.36 19.02
C ALA A 377 -32.92 -31.08 18.99
N ALA A 378 -32.33 -29.93 18.70
CA ALA A 378 -33.08 -28.69 18.44
C ALA A 378 -33.69 -28.66 17.02
N GLY A 379 -33.09 -29.41 16.08
CA GLY A 379 -33.42 -29.31 14.66
C GLY A 379 -32.83 -28.05 14.02
N GLU A 380 -31.57 -27.72 14.32
CA GLU A 380 -30.89 -26.53 13.77
C GLU A 380 -29.54 -26.91 13.12
N LEU A 381 -29.26 -26.29 11.96
CA LEU A 381 -27.94 -26.20 11.35
C LEU A 381 -27.52 -24.73 11.39
N ALA A 382 -26.35 -24.42 11.97
CA ALA A 382 -25.88 -23.06 12.15
C ALA A 382 -24.43 -22.85 11.68
N VAL A 383 -24.15 -21.62 11.27
CA VAL A 383 -22.82 -21.08 11.02
C VAL A 383 -22.67 -19.80 11.82
N HIS A 384 -21.60 -19.72 12.61
CA HIS A 384 -21.31 -18.60 13.48
C HIS A 384 -20.16 -17.79 12.90
N PHE A 385 -20.48 -16.58 12.46
CA PHE A 385 -19.58 -15.50 12.07
C PHE A 385 -18.83 -14.89 13.27
N TRP A 386 -19.33 -15.10 14.49
CA TRP A 386 -18.54 -15.06 15.72
C TRP A 386 -18.97 -16.25 16.60
N PRO A 387 -18.05 -17.10 17.09
CA PRO A 387 -18.38 -18.39 17.69
C PRO A 387 -19.18 -18.30 18.98
N LYS A 388 -20.23 -19.12 19.04
CA LYS A 388 -21.02 -19.41 20.24
C LYS A 388 -20.20 -20.12 21.32
N HIS A 389 -19.24 -20.96 20.91
CA HIS A 389 -18.37 -21.75 21.79
C HIS A 389 -16.92 -21.22 21.79
N GLY A 390 -16.74 -19.90 21.72
CA GLY A 390 -15.43 -19.24 21.61
C GLY A 390 -14.39 -19.63 22.67
N ALA A 391 -13.10 -19.47 22.34
CA ALA A 391 -11.97 -19.78 23.23
C ALA A 391 -11.69 -18.63 24.24
N PRO A 392 -10.87 -18.84 25.29
CA PRO A 392 -10.42 -17.75 26.18
C PRO A 392 -9.77 -16.57 25.44
N ARG A 393 -9.94 -15.34 25.96
CA ARG A 393 -9.42 -14.12 25.32
C ARG A 393 -7.92 -13.93 25.58
N ILE A 394 -7.18 -13.59 24.52
CA ILE A 394 -5.75 -13.30 24.55
C ILE A 394 -5.56 -11.80 24.80
N GLU A 395 -5.46 -11.41 26.07
CA GLU A 395 -5.45 -10.01 26.51
C GLU A 395 -4.46 -9.65 27.64
N THR A 396 -3.84 -10.64 28.28
CA THR A 396 -2.95 -10.43 29.43
C THR A 396 -1.49 -10.25 29.03
N SER A 397 -0.65 -9.70 29.91
CA SER A 397 0.81 -9.66 29.71
C SER A 397 1.48 -11.05 29.66
N GLU A 398 0.79 -12.10 30.09
CA GLU A 398 1.23 -13.50 29.98
C GLU A 398 0.92 -14.10 28.59
N THR A 399 -0.11 -13.58 27.90
CA THR A 399 -0.62 -14.12 26.64
C THR A 399 -0.33 -13.21 25.43
N LEU A 400 -0.05 -11.93 25.65
CA LEU A 400 0.41 -10.96 24.66
C LEU A 400 1.91 -10.66 24.81
N ASN A 401 2.60 -10.46 23.69
CA ASN A 401 4.00 -10.01 23.63
C ASN A 401 4.27 -9.29 22.29
N ASP A 402 5.44 -8.65 22.16
CA ASP A 402 5.84 -7.91 20.94
C ASP A 402 5.81 -8.80 19.68
N ASP A 403 5.85 -10.14 19.82
CA ASP A 403 5.85 -11.12 18.73
C ASP A 403 4.44 -11.58 18.27
N ASN A 404 3.39 -11.35 19.06
CA ASN A 404 2.01 -11.71 18.69
C ASN A 404 1.00 -10.55 18.71
N ALA A 405 1.28 -9.44 19.39
CA ALA A 405 0.30 -8.36 19.59
C ALA A 405 -0.17 -7.71 18.29
N TRP A 406 0.70 -7.61 17.27
CA TRP A 406 0.34 -7.10 15.95
C TRP A 406 -0.72 -7.95 15.22
N ARG A 407 -0.91 -9.22 15.57
CA ARG A 407 -2.02 -10.05 15.03
C ARG A 407 -3.39 -9.68 15.61
N LEU A 408 -3.44 -8.74 16.56
CA LEU A 408 -4.65 -8.27 17.24
C LEU A 408 -5.49 -9.40 17.90
N PRO A 409 -4.89 -10.45 18.51
CA PRO A 409 -5.60 -11.67 18.87
C PRO A 409 -6.72 -11.44 19.90
N PHE A 410 -6.70 -10.33 20.64
CA PHE A 410 -7.79 -9.90 21.55
C PHE A 410 -9.13 -9.65 20.85
N ALA A 411 -9.13 -9.46 19.52
CA ALA A 411 -10.31 -9.31 18.66
C ALA A 411 -10.63 -10.57 17.85
N HIS A 412 -9.83 -11.64 17.98
CA HIS A 412 -10.02 -12.95 17.33
C HIS A 412 -10.04 -14.11 18.35
N SER A 413 -10.26 -13.79 19.63
CA SER A 413 -10.38 -14.73 20.73
C SER A 413 -11.30 -14.15 21.82
N GLY A 414 -11.79 -15.01 22.70
CA GLY A 414 -12.79 -14.67 23.72
C GLY A 414 -14.10 -15.41 23.51
N TYR A 415 -14.83 -15.65 24.61
CA TYR A 415 -16.23 -16.08 24.60
C TYR A 415 -17.18 -14.98 24.07
N LYS A 416 -16.65 -13.80 23.77
CA LYS A 416 -17.34 -12.61 23.26
C LYS A 416 -16.37 -11.81 22.39
N LEU A 417 -16.87 -11.23 21.30
CA LEU A 417 -16.14 -10.26 20.49
C LEU A 417 -16.00 -8.95 21.26
N ASP A 418 -14.75 -8.56 21.54
CA ASP A 418 -14.42 -7.34 22.27
C ASP A 418 -13.30 -6.57 21.55
N PHE A 419 -13.66 -5.39 21.04
CA PHE A 419 -12.75 -4.49 20.31
C PHE A 419 -11.91 -3.59 21.22
N ARG A 420 -12.15 -3.62 22.54
CA ARG A 420 -11.41 -2.79 23.51
C ARG A 420 -9.98 -3.27 23.60
N VAL A 421 -9.03 -2.39 23.26
CA VAL A 421 -7.61 -2.71 23.25
C VAL A 421 -7.14 -3.04 24.67
N PRO A 422 -6.46 -4.18 24.90
CA PRO A 422 -6.05 -4.58 26.24
C PRO A 422 -5.13 -3.60 26.96
N GLU A 423 -5.30 -3.52 28.28
CA GLU A 423 -4.46 -2.71 29.18
C GLU A 423 -3.00 -3.18 29.17
N ALA A 424 -2.74 -4.48 28.92
CA ALA A 424 -1.38 -5.03 28.84
C ALA A 424 -0.51 -4.30 27.79
N LEU A 425 -1.10 -3.89 26.66
CA LEU A 425 -0.39 -3.19 25.59
C LEU A 425 0.05 -1.75 25.99
N LYS A 426 -0.25 -1.27 27.20
CA LYS A 426 0.28 -0.02 27.76
C LYS A 426 1.70 -0.15 28.31
N ASP A 427 2.20 -1.36 28.59
CA ASP A 427 3.57 -1.51 29.11
C ASP A 427 4.62 -1.34 27.98
N ALA A 428 5.12 -0.10 27.84
CA ALA A 428 6.18 0.26 26.91
C ALA A 428 7.54 -0.44 27.18
N LYS A 429 7.71 -1.18 28.29
CA LYS A 429 8.87 -2.06 28.51
C LYS A 429 8.68 -3.41 27.84
N GLN A 430 7.49 -4.00 27.96
CA GLN A 430 7.14 -5.28 27.33
C GLN A 430 6.91 -5.14 25.82
N PHE A 431 6.29 -4.03 25.40
CA PHE A 431 5.91 -3.75 24.02
C PHE A 431 6.76 -2.61 23.43
N LYS A 432 8.08 -2.77 23.49
CA LYS A 432 9.04 -1.71 23.15
C LYS A 432 8.97 -1.33 21.67
N ALA A 433 8.80 -2.31 20.76
CA ALA A 433 8.69 -2.04 19.33
C ALA A 433 7.41 -1.26 19.00
N LEU A 434 6.29 -1.67 19.60
CA LEU A 434 4.98 -1.02 19.51
C LEU A 434 5.05 0.47 19.93
N HIS A 435 5.59 0.77 21.11
CA HIS A 435 5.65 2.15 21.61
C HIS A 435 6.66 3.03 20.87
N ALA A 436 7.73 2.47 20.30
CA ALA A 436 8.65 3.18 19.39
C ALA A 436 8.01 3.59 18.04
N GLY A 437 6.81 3.09 17.73
CA GLY A 437 6.02 3.50 16.58
C GLY A 437 5.40 4.90 16.72
N GLY A 438 5.10 5.36 17.94
CA GLY A 438 4.47 6.66 18.23
C GLY A 438 2.95 6.71 18.05
N TYR A 439 2.34 5.72 17.40
CA TYR A 439 0.89 5.58 17.25
C TYR A 439 0.24 4.69 18.32
N ALA A 440 1.03 3.88 19.04
CA ALA A 440 0.54 2.99 20.08
C ALA A 440 -0.32 3.67 21.17
N PRO A 441 0.02 4.85 21.74
CA PRO A 441 -0.85 5.48 22.74
C PRO A 441 -2.24 5.86 22.20
N LYS A 442 -2.38 6.01 20.88
CA LYS A 442 -3.59 6.50 20.21
C LYS A 442 -4.62 5.39 19.96
N MET A 443 -4.21 4.12 19.99
CA MET A 443 -5.13 2.99 19.76
C MET A 443 -6.20 2.83 20.86
N TYR A 444 -5.99 3.42 22.03
CA TYR A 444 -7.00 3.51 23.09
C TYR A 444 -8.13 4.52 22.79
N LEU A 445 -8.02 5.30 21.71
CA LEU A 445 -9.11 6.10 21.15
C LEU A 445 -9.95 5.33 20.13
N ALA A 446 -9.53 4.13 19.71
CA ALA A 446 -10.18 3.41 18.62
C ALA A 446 -11.62 3.01 18.94
N ASN A 447 -12.49 3.07 17.93
CA ASN A 447 -13.87 2.61 18.02
C ASN A 447 -14.27 1.86 16.76
N ALA A 448 -14.85 0.68 16.92
CA ALA A 448 -15.29 -0.18 15.82
C ALA A 448 -16.67 0.20 15.28
N ILE A 449 -17.33 1.24 15.81
CA ILE A 449 -18.57 1.75 15.22
C ILE A 449 -18.36 2.08 13.73
N GLY A 450 -19.26 1.54 12.91
CA GLY A 450 -19.26 1.73 11.47
C GLY A 450 -18.51 0.67 10.67
N ILE A 451 -17.64 -0.14 11.26
CA ILE A 451 -17.03 -1.24 10.50
C ILE A 451 -18.03 -2.37 10.29
N ALA A 452 -17.80 -3.17 9.26
CA ALA A 452 -18.60 -4.30 8.87
C ALA A 452 -17.75 -5.57 8.75
N LYS A 453 -18.40 -6.71 8.58
CA LYS A 453 -17.77 -7.90 8.01
C LYS A 453 -18.75 -8.67 7.13
N THR A 454 -18.32 -8.94 5.90
CA THR A 454 -19.03 -9.76 4.92
C THR A 454 -18.48 -11.18 4.91
N HIS A 455 -19.38 -12.16 4.83
CA HIS A 455 -19.07 -13.57 4.62
C HIS A 455 -19.76 -14.06 3.34
N GLU A 456 -19.07 -14.90 2.56
CA GLU A 456 -19.63 -15.63 1.43
C GLU A 456 -19.91 -17.09 1.81
N LEU A 457 -21.14 -17.54 1.59
CA LEU A 457 -21.63 -18.87 1.93
C LEU A 457 -22.25 -19.56 0.70
N LEU A 458 -22.08 -20.88 0.64
CA LEU A 458 -22.88 -21.77 -0.19
C LEU A 458 -23.91 -22.46 0.71
N ILE A 459 -25.19 -22.19 0.49
CA ILE A 459 -26.29 -22.91 1.14
C ILE A 459 -26.84 -23.91 0.11
N ASN A 460 -26.64 -25.20 0.34
CA ASN A 460 -27.14 -26.27 -0.53
C ASN A 460 -28.26 -27.05 0.17
N PHE A 461 -29.32 -27.35 -0.58
CA PHE A 461 -30.57 -27.95 -0.10
C PHE A 461 -30.76 -29.41 -0.58
N ASP A 462 -29.72 -30.00 -1.17
CA ASP A 462 -29.68 -31.36 -1.74
C ASP A 462 -28.42 -32.12 -1.27
N ALA A 463 -27.94 -31.78 -0.07
CA ALA A 463 -26.56 -32.03 0.36
C ALA A 463 -26.19 -33.51 0.58
N GLY A 464 -27.16 -34.41 0.43
CA GLY A 464 -26.94 -35.85 0.32
C GLY A 464 -26.23 -36.27 -0.96
N ARG A 465 -26.27 -35.49 -2.06
CA ARG A 465 -25.75 -35.87 -3.39
C ARG A 465 -24.27 -35.51 -3.61
N ASP A 466 -23.98 -34.33 -4.17
CA ASP A 466 -22.66 -33.91 -4.68
C ASP A 466 -22.02 -32.75 -3.89
N PHE A 467 -22.53 -32.47 -2.68
CA PHE A 467 -22.15 -31.30 -1.88
C PHE A 467 -20.66 -31.16 -1.60
N THR A 468 -19.93 -32.25 -1.32
CA THR A 468 -18.47 -32.22 -1.10
C THR A 468 -17.73 -31.61 -2.28
N ASN A 469 -18.14 -31.91 -3.51
CA ASN A 469 -17.54 -31.36 -4.72
C ASN A 469 -17.94 -29.89 -4.89
N ARG A 470 -19.22 -29.55 -4.67
CA ARG A 470 -19.72 -28.17 -4.75
C ARG A 470 -19.03 -27.24 -3.74
N ALA A 471 -18.82 -27.71 -2.51
CA ALA A 471 -18.07 -27.00 -1.48
C ALA A 471 -16.59 -26.81 -1.88
N ALA A 472 -15.95 -27.83 -2.48
CA ALA A 472 -14.58 -27.71 -2.99
C ALA A 472 -14.47 -26.65 -4.12
N VAL A 473 -15.38 -26.66 -5.11
CA VAL A 473 -15.39 -25.65 -6.18
C VAL A 473 -15.73 -24.24 -5.64
N PHE A 474 -16.63 -24.13 -4.67
CA PHE A 474 -16.98 -22.87 -4.01
C PHE A 474 -15.79 -22.21 -3.29
N VAL A 475 -15.02 -23.00 -2.54
CA VAL A 475 -13.85 -22.54 -1.79
C VAL A 475 -12.65 -22.27 -2.72
N ALA A 476 -12.47 -23.06 -3.78
CA ALA A 476 -11.41 -22.85 -4.77
C ALA A 476 -11.60 -21.57 -5.62
N ASN A 477 -12.85 -21.17 -5.85
CA ASN A 477 -13.22 -19.87 -6.45
C ASN A 477 -12.52 -19.56 -7.79
N SER A 478 -12.28 -20.56 -8.64
CA SER A 478 -11.77 -20.39 -10.01
C SER A 478 -12.62 -19.38 -10.78
N GLN A 479 -12.00 -18.39 -11.40
CA GLN A 479 -12.67 -17.30 -12.11
C GLN A 479 -12.57 -17.50 -13.63
N ILE A 480 -13.47 -16.89 -14.39
CA ILE A 480 -13.36 -16.84 -15.85
C ILE A 480 -12.86 -15.45 -16.24
N LEU A 481 -11.84 -15.40 -17.09
CA LEU A 481 -11.17 -14.17 -17.54
C LEU A 481 -11.25 -14.05 -19.06
N PRO A 482 -11.54 -12.86 -19.62
CA PRO A 482 -11.04 -12.49 -20.95
C PRO A 482 -9.51 -12.57 -20.96
N SER A 483 -8.89 -12.88 -22.11
CA SER A 483 -7.42 -12.95 -22.18
C SER A 483 -6.77 -11.57 -21.96
N SER A 484 -5.57 -11.56 -21.36
CA SER A 484 -4.85 -10.32 -21.05
C SER A 484 -4.59 -9.45 -22.28
N GLU A 485 -4.31 -10.09 -23.42
CA GLU A 485 -4.10 -9.45 -24.72
C GLU A 485 -5.39 -8.77 -25.19
N TYR A 486 -6.53 -9.45 -25.07
CA TYR A 486 -7.83 -8.84 -25.36
C TYR A 486 -8.09 -7.63 -24.46
N ILE A 487 -7.93 -7.76 -23.14
CA ILE A 487 -8.11 -6.67 -22.18
C ILE A 487 -7.27 -5.45 -22.58
N ALA A 488 -5.99 -5.66 -22.92
CA ALA A 488 -5.07 -4.61 -23.37
C ALA A 488 -5.48 -3.90 -24.66
N THR A 489 -6.26 -4.54 -25.55
CA THR A 489 -6.81 -3.87 -26.74
C THR A 489 -7.96 -2.91 -26.43
N THR A 490 -8.74 -3.16 -25.38
CA THR A 490 -9.98 -2.40 -25.07
C THR A 490 -9.74 -0.95 -24.66
N LYS A 491 -8.55 -0.63 -24.12
CA LYS A 491 -8.19 0.65 -23.49
C LYS A 491 -9.11 1.12 -22.36
N VAL A 492 -9.92 0.21 -21.79
CA VAL A 492 -10.78 0.47 -20.62
C VAL A 492 -9.97 0.93 -19.38
N PHE A 493 -8.69 0.56 -19.31
CA PHE A 493 -7.73 0.96 -18.28
C PHE A 493 -6.64 1.91 -18.80
N GLY A 494 -6.89 2.63 -19.90
CA GLY A 494 -5.85 3.41 -20.57
C GLY A 494 -4.79 2.52 -21.24
N PRO A 495 -3.53 2.97 -21.33
CA PRO A 495 -2.45 2.26 -22.03
C PRO A 495 -1.77 1.18 -21.16
N ILE A 496 -2.53 0.20 -20.65
CA ILE A 496 -1.98 -1.01 -19.99
C ILE A 496 -1.88 -2.16 -21.01
N PRO A 497 -0.71 -2.81 -21.20
CA PRO A 497 -0.55 -3.99 -22.04
C PRO A 497 -0.75 -5.30 -21.26
N ALA A 498 -0.80 -6.43 -21.96
CA ALA A 498 -0.68 -7.75 -21.37
C ALA A 498 0.72 -7.97 -20.76
N ALA A 499 0.88 -9.03 -19.97
CA ALA A 499 2.18 -9.53 -19.58
C ALA A 499 2.84 -10.28 -20.74
N ASP A 500 4.02 -9.84 -21.19
CA ASP A 500 4.83 -10.58 -22.17
C ASP A 500 6.15 -11.04 -21.54
N ALA A 501 6.12 -12.23 -20.96
CA ALA A 501 7.30 -12.88 -20.38
C ALA A 501 8.25 -13.51 -21.43
N LYS A 502 8.04 -13.29 -22.75
CA LYS A 502 9.00 -13.62 -23.81
C LYS A 502 9.81 -12.40 -24.21
N GLN A 503 9.17 -11.23 -24.32
CA GLN A 503 9.84 -9.96 -24.64
C GLN A 503 10.41 -9.25 -23.39
N TYR A 504 9.76 -9.42 -22.23
CA TYR A 504 10.12 -8.78 -20.95
C TYR A 504 10.15 -9.78 -19.77
N PRO A 505 10.87 -10.93 -19.87
CA PRO A 505 10.85 -11.99 -18.86
C PRO A 505 11.16 -11.53 -17.43
N LEU A 506 12.13 -10.64 -17.21
CA LEU A 506 12.55 -10.22 -15.87
C LEU A 506 11.61 -9.18 -15.26
N ILE A 507 11.03 -8.29 -16.05
CA ILE A 507 9.97 -7.36 -15.64
C ILE A 507 8.73 -8.13 -15.17
N GLU A 508 8.23 -9.06 -15.98
CA GLU A 508 7.05 -9.86 -15.60
C GLU A 508 7.36 -10.81 -14.43
N HIS A 509 8.56 -11.39 -14.38
CA HIS A 509 9.02 -12.15 -13.21
C HIS A 509 9.07 -11.28 -11.94
N ARG A 510 9.55 -10.03 -12.03
CA ARG A 510 9.62 -9.11 -10.89
C ARG A 510 8.25 -8.66 -10.42
N PHE A 511 7.32 -8.33 -11.32
CA PHE A 511 5.94 -8.01 -10.96
C PHE A 511 5.28 -9.17 -10.21
N ASN A 512 5.28 -10.36 -10.82
CA ASN A 512 4.64 -11.55 -10.26
C ASN A 512 5.25 -11.95 -8.91
N ASN A 513 6.58 -12.02 -8.79
CA ASN A 513 7.23 -12.41 -7.53
C ASN A 513 7.10 -11.34 -6.42
N SER A 514 6.97 -10.06 -6.76
CA SER A 514 6.76 -9.02 -5.74
C SER A 514 5.35 -9.08 -5.16
N MET A 515 4.34 -9.28 -6.01
CA MET A 515 2.97 -9.47 -5.52
C MET A 515 2.82 -10.80 -4.77
N LYS A 516 3.42 -11.89 -5.28
CA LYS A 516 3.43 -13.20 -4.60
C LYS A 516 4.21 -13.20 -3.28
N TRP A 517 5.17 -12.28 -3.08
CA TRP A 517 5.75 -12.00 -1.76
C TRP A 517 4.70 -11.41 -0.80
N ILE A 518 3.95 -10.39 -1.23
CA ILE A 518 2.89 -9.73 -0.43
C ILE A 518 1.71 -10.68 -0.13
N ILE A 519 1.48 -11.67 -1.00
CA ILE A 519 0.54 -12.78 -0.77
C ILE A 519 1.08 -13.68 0.37
N ARG A 520 2.29 -14.23 0.19
CA ARG A 520 2.87 -15.25 1.07
C ARG A 520 3.40 -14.69 2.39
N SER A 521 3.61 -13.38 2.50
CA SER A 521 3.94 -12.71 3.75
C SER A 521 2.81 -12.84 4.77
N LYS A 522 1.55 -12.94 4.31
CA LYS A 522 0.40 -13.18 5.18
C LYS A 522 0.51 -14.54 5.87
N ASP A 523 0.88 -15.58 5.12
CA ASP A 523 1.14 -16.91 5.67
C ASP A 523 2.37 -16.91 6.60
N ALA A 524 3.48 -16.31 6.16
CA ALA A 524 4.75 -16.29 6.88
C ALA A 524 4.68 -15.57 8.23
N PHE A 525 3.84 -14.53 8.34
CA PHE A 525 3.61 -13.82 9.59
C PHE A 525 2.39 -14.33 10.36
N GLY A 526 1.44 -15.04 9.73
CA GLY A 526 0.18 -15.45 10.36
C GLY A 526 -0.84 -14.31 10.42
N SER A 527 -0.94 -13.54 9.34
CA SER A 527 -1.78 -12.35 9.16
C SER A 527 -3.24 -12.73 8.85
N PHE A 528 -3.85 -13.45 9.78
CA PHE A 528 -5.19 -14.04 9.65
C PHE A 528 -6.13 -13.49 10.74
N GLY A 529 -7.39 -13.89 10.67
CA GLY A 529 -8.49 -13.51 11.57
C GLY A 529 -9.47 -12.57 10.85
N MET A 530 -10.77 -12.64 11.16
CA MET A 530 -11.82 -11.91 10.41
C MET A 530 -11.56 -10.41 10.22
N TRP A 531 -10.95 -9.75 11.22
CA TRP A 531 -10.62 -8.33 11.19
C TRP A 531 -9.28 -7.96 10.55
N ASN A 532 -8.46 -8.94 10.16
CA ASN A 532 -7.15 -8.75 9.54
C ASN A 532 -7.08 -9.33 8.11
N TYR A 533 -7.81 -10.41 7.86
CA TYR A 533 -7.60 -11.22 6.65
C TYR A 533 -8.17 -10.55 5.41
N GLY A 534 -7.22 -10.09 4.58
CA GLY A 534 -7.45 -9.44 3.31
C GLY A 534 -6.43 -8.32 3.11
N ASP A 535 -6.17 -7.51 4.14
CA ASP A 535 -5.13 -6.47 4.11
C ASP A 535 -3.70 -7.05 4.10
N VAL A 536 -2.73 -6.17 3.89
CA VAL A 536 -1.28 -6.40 3.83
C VAL A 536 -0.59 -5.65 4.98
N GLN A 537 0.61 -6.06 5.37
CA GLN A 537 1.43 -5.20 6.24
C GLN A 537 2.12 -4.11 5.40
N MET A 538 2.18 -2.88 5.92
CA MET A 538 2.71 -1.70 5.22
C MET A 538 4.19 -1.47 5.47
N MET A 539 4.60 -1.39 6.74
CA MET A 539 5.99 -1.19 7.14
C MET A 539 6.55 -2.44 7.80
N PHE A 540 7.86 -2.64 7.65
CA PHE A 540 8.57 -3.79 8.20
C PHE A 540 9.97 -3.38 8.65
N LEU A 541 10.47 -4.08 9.67
CA LEU A 541 11.78 -3.94 10.28
C LEU A 541 12.52 -5.29 10.30
N THR A 542 13.82 -5.29 10.54
CA THR A 542 14.58 -6.53 10.76
C THR A 542 14.65 -6.82 12.26
N LYS A 543 14.19 -7.99 12.70
CA LYS A 543 14.27 -8.48 14.08
C LYS A 543 14.97 -9.84 14.06
N HIS A 544 16.07 -9.99 14.81
CA HIS A 544 16.88 -11.21 14.86
C HIS A 544 17.32 -11.77 13.48
N GLY A 545 17.56 -10.89 12.50
CA GLY A 545 17.92 -11.27 11.12
C GLY A 545 16.75 -11.66 10.22
N ILE A 546 15.51 -11.61 10.72
CA ILE A 546 14.27 -11.96 10.00
C ILE A 546 13.45 -10.68 9.75
N VAL A 547 12.70 -10.61 8.65
CA VAL A 547 11.74 -9.52 8.40
C VAL A 547 10.57 -9.63 9.37
N TRP A 548 10.12 -8.49 9.90
CA TRP A 548 9.08 -8.42 10.93
C TRP A 548 8.16 -7.20 10.70
N PRO A 549 6.85 -7.26 10.96
CA PRO A 549 5.96 -6.10 10.86
C PRO A 549 6.36 -4.90 11.76
N ASP A 550 6.25 -3.67 11.26
CA ASP A 550 6.53 -2.44 12.01
C ASP A 550 5.22 -1.76 12.47
N TYR A 551 5.00 -1.80 13.80
CA TYR A 551 3.87 -1.18 14.49
C TYR A 551 3.66 0.32 14.22
N ARG A 552 4.63 1.05 13.66
CA ARG A 552 4.48 2.46 13.28
C ARG A 552 3.40 2.68 12.20
N ARG A 553 3.26 1.73 11.28
CA ARG A 553 2.22 1.67 10.24
C ARG A 553 2.07 0.19 9.91
N LEU A 554 1.31 -0.49 10.77
CA LEU A 554 1.21 -1.95 10.72
C LEU A 554 0.46 -2.39 9.45
N TRP A 555 -0.68 -1.75 9.19
CA TRP A 555 -1.66 -2.14 8.18
C TRP A 555 -1.55 -1.31 6.89
N GLY A 556 -1.93 -1.92 5.78
CA GLY A 556 -1.87 -1.39 4.42
C GLY A 556 -3.02 -0.43 4.15
N ALA A 557 -4.24 -0.91 4.39
CA ALA A 557 -5.48 -0.27 3.98
C ALA A 557 -5.39 0.18 2.49
N THR A 558 -5.76 1.43 2.20
CA THR A 558 -5.58 2.07 0.88
C THR A 558 -4.37 3.01 0.82
N HIS A 559 -3.35 2.83 1.66
CA HIS A 559 -2.22 3.77 1.75
C HIS A 559 -1.37 3.84 0.47
N TYR A 560 -1.18 5.06 -0.07
CA TYR A 560 -0.66 5.29 -1.44
C TYR A 560 -1.50 4.63 -2.55
N ASN A 561 -2.76 4.25 -2.29
CA ASN A 561 -3.66 3.56 -3.22
C ASN A 561 -3.18 2.14 -3.64
N ASN A 562 -2.46 1.41 -2.78
CA ASN A 562 -2.01 0.01 -2.98
C ASN A 562 -3.08 -0.94 -3.55
N ALA A 563 -4.33 -0.80 -3.10
CA ALA A 563 -5.47 -1.68 -3.40
C ALA A 563 -5.76 -1.94 -4.89
N ARG A 564 -5.28 -1.09 -5.81
CA ARG A 564 -5.45 -1.30 -7.27
C ARG A 564 -4.34 -2.14 -7.92
N VAL A 565 -3.20 -2.32 -7.27
CA VAL A 565 -2.01 -2.96 -7.88
C VAL A 565 -2.25 -4.45 -8.16
N ALA A 566 -2.88 -5.16 -7.22
CA ALA A 566 -3.20 -6.58 -7.41
C ALA A 566 -4.18 -6.78 -8.59
N TRP A 567 -5.16 -5.89 -8.76
CA TRP A 567 -6.07 -5.89 -9.91
C TRP A 567 -5.33 -5.69 -11.24
N TRP A 568 -4.48 -4.67 -11.34
CA TRP A 568 -3.69 -4.41 -12.54
C TRP A 568 -2.79 -5.60 -12.91
N LEU A 569 -2.09 -6.18 -11.94
CA LEU A 569 -1.23 -7.34 -12.18
C LEU A 569 -2.04 -8.61 -12.55
N ALA A 570 -3.21 -8.82 -11.97
CA ALA A 570 -4.11 -9.91 -12.34
C ALA A 570 -4.57 -9.81 -13.80
N TRP A 571 -4.91 -8.61 -14.30
CA TRP A 571 -5.32 -8.44 -15.71
C TRP A 571 -4.18 -8.48 -16.72
N ARG A 572 -2.95 -8.10 -16.32
CA ARG A 572 -1.75 -8.31 -17.16
C ARG A 572 -1.47 -9.80 -17.35
N SER A 573 -1.50 -10.56 -16.25
CA SER A 573 -0.96 -11.94 -16.19
C SER A 573 -2.00 -13.05 -16.37
N GLY A 574 -3.27 -12.79 -16.06
CA GLY A 574 -4.28 -13.82 -15.86
C GLY A 574 -4.10 -14.65 -14.57
N ASP A 575 -3.17 -14.28 -13.68
CA ASP A 575 -2.75 -15.11 -12.56
C ASP A 575 -3.81 -15.20 -11.45
N GLN A 576 -4.29 -16.42 -11.19
CA GLN A 576 -5.30 -16.72 -10.17
C GLN A 576 -4.82 -16.45 -8.73
N GLU A 577 -3.53 -16.61 -8.41
CA GLU A 577 -2.99 -16.32 -7.05
C GLU A 577 -3.15 -14.82 -6.76
N ILE A 578 -2.79 -13.98 -7.75
CA ILE A 578 -2.88 -12.52 -7.67
C ILE A 578 -4.33 -12.04 -7.71
N LEU A 579 -5.18 -12.61 -8.57
CA LEU A 579 -6.60 -12.25 -8.64
C LEU A 579 -7.34 -12.55 -7.33
N GLN A 580 -7.10 -13.72 -6.73
CA GLN A 580 -7.72 -14.06 -5.45
C GLN A 580 -7.22 -13.15 -4.32
N HIS A 581 -5.98 -12.67 -4.37
CA HIS A 581 -5.51 -11.63 -3.45
C HIS A 581 -6.25 -10.31 -3.67
N ALA A 582 -6.34 -9.82 -4.91
CA ALA A 582 -7.02 -8.55 -5.23
C ALA A 582 -8.46 -8.51 -4.70
N ARG A 583 -9.20 -9.63 -4.85
CA ARG A 583 -10.57 -9.78 -4.34
C ARG A 583 -10.63 -9.83 -2.81
N ARG A 584 -9.71 -10.55 -2.14
CA ARG A 584 -9.65 -10.63 -0.67
C ARG A 584 -9.22 -9.32 -0.01
N GLU A 585 -8.25 -8.63 -0.61
CA GLU A 585 -7.83 -7.27 -0.23
C GLU A 585 -9.02 -6.33 -0.37
N THR A 586 -9.66 -6.29 -1.54
CA THR A 586 -10.88 -5.48 -1.77
C THR A 586 -11.97 -5.76 -0.73
N GLN A 587 -12.29 -7.03 -0.46
CA GLN A 587 -13.36 -7.41 0.47
C GLN A 587 -13.05 -7.03 1.94
N HIS A 588 -11.79 -7.05 2.37
CA HIS A 588 -11.40 -6.49 3.67
C HIS A 588 -11.54 -4.96 3.66
N LEU A 589 -11.00 -4.29 2.64
CA LEU A 589 -10.96 -2.83 2.58
C LEU A 589 -12.35 -2.19 2.55
N ILE A 590 -13.33 -2.83 1.91
CA ILE A 590 -14.73 -2.35 1.86
C ILE A 590 -15.58 -2.77 3.07
N ASP A 591 -15.01 -3.46 4.06
CA ASP A 591 -15.70 -3.88 5.27
C ASP A 591 -15.08 -3.28 6.55
N VAL A 592 -13.75 -3.38 6.69
CA VAL A 592 -13.04 -3.06 7.94
C VAL A 592 -12.41 -1.66 7.89
N ASP A 593 -11.80 -1.30 6.77
CA ASP A 593 -11.11 -0.02 6.60
C ASP A 593 -12.02 1.11 6.06
N HIS A 594 -13.32 0.86 5.95
CA HIS A 594 -14.35 1.87 5.67
C HIS A 594 -15.38 1.97 6.81
N CYS A 595 -16.02 3.13 6.92
CA CYS A 595 -17.11 3.38 7.84
C CYS A 595 -18.45 3.37 7.08
N HIS A 596 -19.35 2.48 7.49
CA HIS A 596 -20.70 2.28 6.93
C HIS A 596 -21.81 2.82 7.84
N TRP A 597 -21.49 3.13 9.11
CA TRP A 597 -22.41 3.70 10.10
C TRP A 597 -21.68 4.65 11.08
N THR A 598 -22.38 5.68 11.54
CA THR A 598 -21.91 6.60 12.59
C THR A 598 -23.13 7.30 13.21
N ASN A 599 -22.92 8.16 14.20
CA ASN A 599 -23.91 9.06 14.77
C ASN A 599 -23.32 10.47 14.95
N ASP A 600 -24.14 11.45 15.34
CA ASP A 600 -23.70 12.85 15.55
C ASP A 600 -22.48 12.94 16.48
N PHE A 601 -22.39 12.11 17.54
CA PHE A 601 -21.25 12.14 18.46
C PHE A 601 -19.95 11.79 17.73
N PHE A 602 -19.87 10.60 17.11
CA PHE A 602 -18.65 10.20 16.38
C PHE A 602 -18.40 11.01 15.10
N THR A 603 -19.41 11.67 14.53
CA THR A 603 -19.25 12.56 13.36
C THR A 603 -18.69 13.94 13.75
N SER A 604 -19.06 14.45 14.93
CA SER A 604 -18.75 15.81 15.42
C SER A 604 -17.45 15.94 16.22
N LEU A 605 -16.78 14.83 16.55
CA LEU A 605 -15.42 14.87 17.11
C LEU A 605 -14.49 15.70 16.20
N GLU A 606 -13.44 16.31 16.78
CA GLU A 606 -12.52 17.14 15.98
C GLU A 606 -11.70 16.32 15.00
N GLN A 607 -11.40 16.93 13.85
CA GLN A 607 -10.54 16.38 12.79
C GLN A 607 -9.05 16.60 13.12
N GLN A 608 -8.58 15.99 14.19
CA GLN A 608 -7.15 15.89 14.51
C GLN A 608 -6.53 14.75 13.68
N PRO A 609 -5.42 14.94 12.94
CA PRO A 609 -4.99 14.03 11.86
C PRO A 609 -4.52 12.63 12.29
N THR A 610 -4.49 12.36 13.60
CA THR A 610 -4.16 11.06 14.22
C THR A 610 -4.85 10.81 15.58
N ASP A 611 -5.60 11.77 16.14
CA ASP A 611 -5.87 11.84 17.60
C ASP A 611 -7.37 11.85 17.93
N SER A 612 -8.20 11.18 17.12
CA SER A 612 -9.66 11.31 17.20
C SER A 612 -10.38 10.02 16.80
N ALA A 613 -11.34 9.60 17.62
CA ALA A 613 -12.22 8.45 17.36
C ALA A 613 -13.29 8.71 16.26
N ARG A 614 -13.12 9.76 15.46
CA ARG A 614 -14.11 10.25 14.50
C ARG A 614 -14.44 9.19 13.45
N LYS A 615 -15.71 9.13 13.05
CA LYS A 615 -16.26 8.23 12.01
C LYS A 615 -17.30 8.94 11.17
N ALA A 616 -17.30 8.72 9.86
CA ALA A 616 -18.24 9.28 8.90
C ALA A 616 -18.56 8.26 7.80
N VAL A 617 -19.84 8.08 7.43
CA VAL A 617 -20.23 7.10 6.40
C VAL A 617 -19.55 7.42 5.06
N GLY A 618 -18.90 6.41 4.46
CA GLY A 618 -18.04 6.52 3.27
C GLY A 618 -16.62 7.01 3.56
N GLY A 619 -16.30 7.37 4.80
CA GLY A 619 -14.95 7.73 5.23
C GLY A 619 -14.08 6.49 5.47
N LEU A 620 -12.79 6.62 5.14
CA LEU A 620 -11.75 5.65 5.48
C LEU A 620 -11.53 5.61 7.00
N CYS A 621 -11.32 4.42 7.55
CA CYS A 621 -10.64 4.26 8.84
C CYS A 621 -9.13 4.52 8.68
N ASP A 622 -8.48 5.08 9.70
CA ASP A 622 -7.08 5.54 9.56
C ASP A 622 -6.04 4.42 9.75
N TYR A 623 -5.50 3.94 8.62
CA TYR A 623 -4.39 3.00 8.46
C TYR A 623 -3.13 3.26 9.32
N LYS A 624 -2.96 4.46 9.88
CA LYS A 624 -1.84 4.77 10.81
C LYS A 624 -1.98 4.10 12.18
N GLY A 625 -3.08 3.38 12.40
CA GLY A 625 -3.32 2.65 13.63
C GLY A 625 -2.54 1.34 13.77
N VAL A 626 -2.58 0.83 15.01
CA VAL A 626 -2.25 -0.56 15.33
C VAL A 626 -3.43 -1.49 15.01
N VAL A 627 -4.67 -0.95 15.11
CA VAL A 627 -5.92 -1.59 14.69
C VAL A 627 -6.47 -0.90 13.45
N HIS A 628 -7.22 -1.62 12.61
CA HIS A 628 -7.86 -1.06 11.41
C HIS A 628 -8.82 0.11 11.75
N TRP A 629 -9.67 -0.07 12.76
CA TRP A 629 -10.72 0.89 13.16
C TRP A 629 -10.22 2.11 13.96
N HIS A 630 -8.94 2.47 13.90
CA HIS A 630 -8.26 3.40 14.81
C HIS A 630 -8.84 4.81 14.90
N ALA A 631 -8.90 5.52 13.77
CA ALA A 631 -9.49 6.85 13.61
C ALA A 631 -10.23 6.90 12.26
N GLY A 632 -10.48 8.09 11.69
CA GLY A 632 -10.68 8.25 10.24
C GLY A 632 -11.91 9.03 9.81
N SER A 633 -11.69 10.13 9.07
CA SER A 633 -12.79 11.03 8.65
C SER A 633 -12.53 11.94 7.45
N ASP A 634 -11.44 11.71 6.70
CA ASP A 634 -10.79 12.80 5.94
C ASP A 634 -10.77 12.60 4.42
N GLY A 635 -10.87 11.35 3.93
CA GLY A 635 -10.73 11.03 2.52
C GLY A 635 -9.47 11.66 1.90
N ALA A 636 -8.29 11.41 2.49
CA ALA A 636 -7.06 12.10 2.15
C ALA A 636 -6.43 11.55 0.84
N TYR A 637 -5.10 11.61 0.71
CA TYR A 637 -4.35 11.06 -0.44
C TYR A 637 -4.41 9.52 -0.57
N ASN A 638 -5.09 8.85 0.37
CA ASN A 638 -5.43 7.43 0.33
C ASN A 638 -6.87 7.19 -0.15
N ALA A 639 -7.62 8.24 -0.48
CA ALA A 639 -8.92 8.09 -1.13
C ALA A 639 -8.71 7.45 -2.51
N CYS A 640 -9.44 6.36 -2.71
CA CYS A 640 -9.21 5.37 -3.73
C CYS A 640 -10.55 4.65 -3.92
N LEU A 641 -11.09 4.64 -5.13
CA LEU A 641 -12.43 4.07 -5.43
C LEU A 641 -12.40 3.01 -6.53
N ASP A 642 -11.40 3.05 -7.41
CA ASP A 642 -11.32 2.19 -8.58
C ASP A 642 -11.24 0.70 -8.24
N TYR A 643 -10.47 0.30 -7.22
CA TYR A 643 -10.43 -1.11 -6.79
C TYR A 643 -11.80 -1.69 -6.38
N MET A 644 -12.72 -0.86 -5.87
CA MET A 644 -14.10 -1.26 -5.56
C MET A 644 -14.91 -1.46 -6.85
N LEU A 645 -14.77 -0.54 -7.80
CA LEU A 645 -15.36 -0.68 -9.14
C LEU A 645 -14.81 -1.91 -9.86
N TYR A 646 -13.54 -2.25 -9.66
CA TYR A 646 -12.89 -3.39 -10.28
C TYR A 646 -13.50 -4.73 -9.84
N ASP A 647 -13.74 -4.94 -8.53
CA ASP A 647 -14.42 -6.17 -8.05
C ASP A 647 -15.92 -6.19 -8.42
N TYR A 648 -16.58 -5.04 -8.51
CA TYR A 648 -17.95 -4.95 -9.02
C TYR A 648 -18.05 -5.29 -10.52
N TYR A 649 -17.28 -4.59 -11.36
CA TYR A 649 -17.28 -4.78 -12.81
C TYR A 649 -16.78 -6.18 -13.19
N PHE A 650 -15.75 -6.69 -12.51
CA PHE A 650 -15.10 -7.94 -12.88
C PHE A 650 -15.75 -9.18 -12.25
N ALA A 651 -15.94 -9.20 -10.93
CA ALA A 651 -16.48 -10.37 -10.24
C ALA A 651 -18.00 -10.28 -9.99
N GLY A 652 -18.61 -9.11 -10.19
CA GLY A 652 -20.00 -8.86 -9.84
C GLY A 652 -20.25 -8.53 -8.38
N ASN A 653 -19.22 -8.16 -7.59
CA ASN A 653 -19.39 -7.93 -6.16
C ASN A 653 -20.24 -6.67 -5.90
N ARG A 654 -21.55 -6.85 -5.69
CA ARG A 654 -22.48 -5.73 -5.44
C ARG A 654 -22.23 -5.02 -4.10
N ARG A 655 -21.57 -5.66 -3.13
CA ARG A 655 -21.10 -4.98 -1.90
C ARG A 655 -20.01 -3.95 -2.20
N ALA A 656 -19.13 -4.23 -3.16
CA ALA A 656 -18.13 -3.25 -3.61
C ALA A 656 -18.79 -2.04 -4.29
N TRP A 657 -19.89 -2.24 -5.03
CA TRP A 657 -20.68 -1.12 -5.59
C TRP A 657 -21.44 -0.31 -4.53
N ASP A 658 -21.96 -0.93 -3.46
CA ASP A 658 -22.52 -0.18 -2.33
C ASP A 658 -21.47 0.77 -1.73
N VAL A 659 -20.27 0.24 -1.43
CA VAL A 659 -19.22 1.01 -0.75
C VAL A 659 -18.55 2.03 -1.67
N ALA A 660 -18.47 1.75 -2.98
CA ALA A 660 -18.07 2.76 -3.97
C ALA A 660 -19.04 3.95 -3.97
N GLN A 661 -20.35 3.71 -3.87
CA GLN A 661 -21.32 4.80 -3.73
C GLN A 661 -21.23 5.49 -2.36
N GLU A 662 -21.02 4.76 -1.26
CA GLU A 662 -20.82 5.37 0.06
C GLU A 662 -19.60 6.31 0.06
N HIS A 663 -18.45 5.84 -0.42
CA HIS A 663 -17.19 6.60 -0.50
C HIS A 663 -17.27 7.76 -1.51
N GLY A 664 -17.76 7.49 -2.73
CA GLY A 664 -17.92 8.51 -3.78
C GLY A 664 -18.84 9.66 -3.35
N ASN A 665 -19.99 9.35 -2.73
CA ASN A 665 -20.87 10.36 -2.15
C ASN A 665 -20.23 11.10 -0.97
N TYR A 666 -19.45 10.41 -0.14
CA TYR A 666 -18.70 11.04 0.95
C TYR A 666 -17.69 12.07 0.42
N ILE A 667 -16.83 11.70 -0.54
CA ILE A 667 -15.83 12.60 -1.16
C ILE A 667 -16.53 13.75 -1.90
N THR A 668 -17.61 13.47 -2.63
CA THR A 668 -18.42 14.51 -3.31
C THR A 668 -18.93 15.57 -2.34
N ARG A 669 -19.28 15.20 -1.10
CA ARG A 669 -19.59 16.16 -0.03
C ARG A 669 -18.32 16.86 0.49
N THR A 670 -17.31 16.11 0.95
CA THR A 670 -16.20 16.65 1.76
C THR A 670 -15.07 17.34 0.99
N ALA A 671 -14.89 17.08 -0.30
CA ALA A 671 -13.79 17.61 -1.12
C ALA A 671 -13.94 19.11 -1.50
N SER A 672 -14.20 19.99 -0.54
CA SER A 672 -14.62 21.39 -0.78
C SER A 672 -13.56 22.47 -0.50
N GLN A 673 -12.47 22.16 0.20
CA GLN A 673 -11.48 23.16 0.62
C GLN A 673 -9.99 22.75 0.51
N ASN A 674 -9.69 21.49 0.17
CA ASN A 674 -8.32 20.99 0.14
C ASN A 674 -7.62 21.31 -1.19
N ILE A 675 -6.35 21.74 -1.13
CA ILE A 675 -5.43 21.88 -2.28
C ILE A 675 -4.01 21.38 -1.97
N GLY A 676 -3.79 20.86 -0.76
CA GLY A 676 -2.55 20.16 -0.40
C GLY A 676 -2.67 18.67 -0.72
N ARG A 677 -1.70 17.89 -0.25
CA ARG A 677 -1.63 16.41 -0.32
C ARG A 677 -2.97 15.67 -0.47
N GLY A 678 -3.94 15.94 0.42
CA GLY A 678 -5.20 15.20 0.44
C GLY A 678 -6.11 15.43 -0.78
N ALA A 679 -5.93 16.52 -1.52
CA ALA A 679 -6.68 16.83 -2.73
C ALA A 679 -6.42 15.83 -3.88
N ALA A 680 -5.27 15.15 -3.86
CA ALA A 680 -4.87 14.16 -4.85
C ALA A 680 -5.87 12.99 -4.92
N GLY A 681 -6.01 12.24 -3.83
CA GLY A 681 -6.94 11.10 -3.74
C GLY A 681 -8.41 11.51 -3.84
N GLN A 682 -8.75 12.72 -3.37
CA GLN A 682 -10.10 13.27 -3.56
C GLN A 682 -10.43 13.46 -5.04
N SER A 683 -9.49 14.00 -5.81
CA SER A 683 -9.63 14.17 -7.26
C SER A 683 -9.64 12.82 -7.99
N ASP A 684 -8.78 11.87 -7.60
CA ASP A 684 -8.73 10.51 -8.16
C ASP A 684 -10.07 9.78 -7.98
N THR A 685 -10.63 9.79 -6.76
CA THR A 685 -11.97 9.24 -6.48
C THR A 685 -13.07 9.99 -7.25
N LEU A 686 -13.00 11.31 -7.41
CA LEU A 686 -14.01 12.07 -8.15
C LEU A 686 -14.01 11.75 -9.66
N VAL A 687 -12.85 11.52 -10.28
CA VAL A 687 -12.77 11.09 -11.70
C VAL A 687 -13.41 9.72 -11.91
N GLU A 688 -13.08 8.75 -11.05
CA GLU A 688 -13.60 7.39 -11.14
C GLU A 688 -15.10 7.33 -10.80
N TYR A 689 -15.54 8.07 -9.78
CA TYR A 689 -16.95 8.11 -9.40
C TYR A 689 -17.82 8.83 -10.43
N TYR A 690 -17.30 9.86 -11.11
CA TYR A 690 -18.00 10.49 -12.22
C TYR A 690 -18.14 9.54 -13.41
N GLN A 691 -17.09 8.80 -13.81
CA GLN A 691 -17.21 7.79 -14.88
C GLN A 691 -18.17 6.64 -14.53
N ALA A 692 -18.29 6.28 -13.25
CA ALA A 692 -19.16 5.19 -12.80
C ALA A 692 -20.65 5.59 -12.67
N THR A 693 -20.96 6.88 -12.53
CA THR A 693 -22.33 7.38 -12.28
C THR A 693 -22.86 8.32 -13.35
N TRP A 694 -21.96 9.02 -14.04
CA TRP A 694 -22.21 10.18 -14.89
C TRP A 694 -23.05 11.30 -14.22
N ASP A 695 -23.10 11.37 -12.88
CA ASP A 695 -23.84 12.41 -12.15
C ASP A 695 -23.21 13.80 -12.41
N PRO A 696 -23.95 14.76 -13.02
CA PRO A 696 -23.45 16.10 -13.27
C PRO A 696 -22.93 16.83 -12.02
N LYS A 697 -23.43 16.52 -10.82
CA LYS A 697 -22.94 17.11 -9.56
C LYS A 697 -21.54 16.63 -9.22
N VAL A 698 -21.20 15.38 -9.53
CA VAL A 698 -19.85 14.85 -9.35
C VAL A 698 -18.91 15.45 -10.40
N GLY A 699 -19.39 15.64 -11.64
CA GLY A 699 -18.64 16.32 -12.71
C GLY A 699 -18.35 17.80 -12.40
N GLU A 700 -19.36 18.55 -11.93
CA GLU A 700 -19.19 19.94 -11.49
C GLU A 700 -18.24 20.03 -10.28
N LYS A 701 -18.40 19.13 -9.30
CA LYS A 701 -17.52 19.01 -8.14
C LYS A 701 -16.07 18.76 -8.55
N LEU A 702 -15.85 17.83 -9.48
CA LEU A 702 -14.55 17.48 -10.05
C LEU A 702 -13.91 18.68 -10.75
N ARG A 703 -14.63 19.35 -11.67
CA ARG A 703 -14.14 20.55 -12.38
C ARG A 703 -13.73 21.64 -11.38
N ASN A 704 -14.61 21.96 -10.44
CA ASN A 704 -14.39 23.03 -9.47
C ASN A 704 -13.23 22.69 -8.49
N HIS A 705 -12.99 21.42 -8.19
CA HIS A 705 -11.87 20.96 -7.37
C HIS A 705 -10.54 20.99 -8.17
N ALA A 706 -10.52 20.44 -9.38
CA ALA A 706 -9.35 20.42 -10.27
C ALA A 706 -8.87 21.84 -10.62
N ALA A 707 -9.78 22.74 -11.00
CA ALA A 707 -9.47 24.15 -11.26
C ALA A 707 -8.85 24.83 -10.03
N ARG A 708 -9.36 24.53 -8.83
CA ARG A 708 -8.85 25.11 -7.58
C ARG A 708 -7.47 24.59 -7.19
N ILE A 709 -7.12 23.35 -7.54
CA ILE A 709 -5.74 22.86 -7.46
C ILE A 709 -4.88 23.68 -8.44
N MET A 710 -5.19 23.63 -9.73
CA MET A 710 -4.36 24.18 -10.80
C MET A 710 -4.27 25.73 -10.81
N ALA A 711 -5.10 26.43 -10.05
CA ALA A 711 -4.96 27.87 -9.76
C ALA A 711 -3.72 28.20 -8.89
N THR A 712 -3.10 27.19 -8.28
CA THR A 712 -1.76 27.29 -7.67
C THR A 712 -0.75 26.69 -8.67
N PRO A 713 0.36 27.38 -9.02
CA PRO A 713 1.35 26.83 -9.93
C PRO A 713 1.96 25.53 -9.40
N ALA A 714 2.33 24.61 -10.29
CA ALA A 714 2.89 23.31 -9.94
C ALA A 714 4.14 23.45 -9.04
N ASP A 715 4.97 24.46 -9.30
CA ASP A 715 6.15 24.77 -8.51
C ASP A 715 5.83 25.26 -7.06
N LYS A 716 4.58 25.55 -6.71
CA LYS A 716 4.15 26.00 -5.35
C LYS A 716 3.39 24.97 -4.50
N HIS A 717 3.10 23.77 -5.03
CA HIS A 717 2.38 22.72 -4.29
C HIS A 717 3.26 21.93 -3.28
N ASP A 718 2.64 20.94 -2.64
CA ASP A 718 3.29 19.89 -1.85
C ASP A 718 3.69 18.74 -2.79
N ASP A 719 4.90 18.17 -2.63
CA ASP A 719 5.39 16.99 -3.38
C ASP A 719 4.56 15.71 -3.13
N MET A 720 3.51 15.79 -2.31
CA MET A 720 2.57 14.71 -2.02
C MET A 720 1.23 14.85 -2.77
N LEU A 721 1.09 15.83 -3.68
CA LEU A 721 -0.06 15.95 -4.59
C LEU A 721 0.05 15.02 -5.83
N ASP A 722 1.24 14.49 -6.11
CA ASP A 722 1.51 13.52 -7.19
C ASP A 722 1.60 12.06 -6.69
N TRP A 723 0.99 11.75 -5.54
CA TRP A 723 0.94 10.39 -4.99
C TRP A 723 -0.23 9.55 -5.50
N THR A 724 -1.13 10.14 -6.29
CA THR A 724 -2.29 9.47 -6.89
C THR A 724 -2.49 9.97 -8.33
N PRO A 725 -2.96 9.14 -9.27
CA PRO A 725 -2.99 9.43 -10.72
C PRO A 725 -4.10 10.40 -11.17
N TRP A 726 -4.51 11.34 -10.32
CA TRP A 726 -5.67 12.20 -10.56
C TRP A 726 -5.51 13.12 -11.79
N LEU A 727 -4.31 13.67 -12.00
CA LEU A 727 -4.08 14.67 -13.04
C LEU A 727 -4.08 14.04 -14.44
N GLN A 728 -3.44 12.88 -14.63
CA GLN A 728 -3.57 12.19 -15.92
C GLN A 728 -4.99 11.68 -16.14
N ARG A 729 -5.68 11.19 -15.10
CA ARG A 729 -7.05 10.66 -15.23
C ARG A 729 -8.05 11.76 -15.57
N TYR A 730 -7.89 12.96 -15.01
CA TYR A 730 -8.67 14.12 -15.41
C TYR A 730 -8.40 14.51 -16.87
N TRP A 731 -7.13 14.49 -17.31
CA TRP A 731 -6.78 14.76 -18.70
C TRP A 731 -7.28 13.66 -19.66
N GLU A 732 -7.09 12.37 -19.39
CA GLU A 732 -7.60 11.25 -20.20
C GLU A 732 -9.13 11.28 -20.33
N LEU A 733 -9.84 11.78 -19.32
CA LEU A 733 -11.28 11.95 -19.33
C LEU A 733 -11.74 13.14 -20.20
N THR A 734 -11.04 14.28 -20.14
CA THR A 734 -11.55 15.57 -20.65
C THR A 734 -10.78 16.15 -21.85
N HIS A 735 -9.57 15.65 -22.11
CA HIS A 735 -8.57 16.25 -22.98
C HIS A 735 -8.39 17.78 -22.78
N ASP A 736 -8.70 18.32 -21.59
CA ASP A 736 -8.69 19.77 -21.35
C ASP A 736 -7.26 20.33 -21.51
N PRO A 737 -7.04 21.33 -22.40
CA PRO A 737 -5.73 21.91 -22.63
C PRO A 737 -5.07 22.48 -21.36
N ALA A 738 -5.84 23.06 -20.43
CA ALA A 738 -5.28 23.59 -19.20
C ALA A 738 -4.77 22.48 -18.27
N ALA A 739 -5.44 21.31 -18.26
CA ALA A 739 -4.96 20.14 -17.50
C ALA A 739 -3.71 19.50 -18.13
N ARG A 740 -3.66 19.43 -19.47
CA ARG A 740 -2.49 19.00 -20.23
C ARG A 740 -1.29 19.90 -19.94
N ASP A 741 -1.47 21.20 -20.10
CA ASP A 741 -0.39 22.17 -20.01
C ASP A 741 0.10 22.32 -18.56
N TYR A 742 -0.79 22.16 -17.57
CA TYR A 742 -0.41 22.06 -16.15
C TYR A 742 0.36 20.78 -15.80
N LEU A 743 0.04 19.63 -16.43
CA LEU A 743 0.82 18.40 -16.28
C LEU A 743 2.24 18.58 -16.87
N LEU A 744 2.36 19.24 -18.03
CA LEU A 744 3.65 19.57 -18.63
C LEU A 744 4.44 20.57 -17.76
N ASP A 745 3.80 21.62 -17.24
CA ASP A 745 4.40 22.57 -16.29
C ASP A 745 4.95 21.86 -15.05
N TRP A 746 4.19 20.93 -14.47
CA TRP A 746 4.63 20.10 -13.35
C TRP A 746 5.88 19.28 -13.71
N VAL A 747 5.86 18.61 -14.86
CA VAL A 747 6.95 17.72 -15.31
C VAL A 747 8.25 18.47 -15.61
N GLU A 748 8.19 19.73 -16.04
CA GLU A 748 9.38 20.55 -16.25
C GLU A 748 9.82 21.28 -14.96
N ASN A 749 8.91 21.98 -14.27
CA ASN A 749 9.26 22.89 -13.16
C ASN A 749 9.54 22.19 -11.82
N ARG A 750 8.91 21.04 -11.53
CA ARG A 750 9.26 20.24 -10.32
C ARG A 750 10.51 19.37 -10.53
N GLY A 751 11.02 19.30 -11.76
CA GLY A 751 12.10 18.40 -12.15
C GLY A 751 11.60 16.95 -12.24
N GLY A 752 11.35 16.49 -13.46
CA GLY A 752 10.91 15.12 -13.70
C GLY A 752 11.84 14.04 -13.14
N GLY A 753 11.29 12.84 -13.04
CA GLY A 753 11.68 11.82 -12.07
C GLY A 753 10.48 11.14 -11.39
N ARG A 754 9.26 11.41 -11.88
CA ARG A 754 7.99 10.81 -11.45
C ARG A 754 7.48 9.99 -12.63
N LEU A 755 7.80 8.70 -12.61
CA LEU A 755 7.74 7.84 -13.79
C LEU A 755 6.40 7.87 -14.52
N TYR A 756 5.27 8.03 -13.82
CA TYR A 756 3.97 8.16 -14.47
C TYR A 756 3.81 9.52 -15.17
N LEU A 757 4.09 10.65 -14.50
CA LEU A 757 3.95 11.99 -15.09
C LEU A 757 4.87 12.17 -16.30
N ASP A 758 6.13 11.74 -16.21
CA ASP A 758 7.04 11.75 -17.35
C ASP A 758 6.54 10.80 -18.48
N SER A 759 6.00 9.61 -18.17
CA SER A 759 5.47 8.69 -19.19
C SER A 759 4.17 9.18 -19.86
N TYR A 760 3.33 9.95 -19.15
CA TYR A 760 2.17 10.63 -19.71
C TYR A 760 2.57 11.89 -20.49
N ALA A 761 3.57 12.64 -20.03
CA ALA A 761 4.13 13.74 -20.81
C ALA A 761 4.69 13.25 -22.17
N TYR A 762 5.37 12.10 -22.20
CA TYR A 762 5.74 11.44 -23.47
C TYR A 762 4.50 11.05 -24.29
N TYR A 763 3.51 10.39 -23.69
CA TYR A 763 2.29 9.97 -24.38
C TYR A 763 1.52 11.14 -25.03
N MET A 764 1.45 12.29 -24.36
CA MET A 764 0.76 13.51 -24.83
C MET A 764 1.52 14.33 -25.88
N THR A 765 2.83 14.13 -26.05
CA THR A 765 3.69 15.02 -26.86
C THR A 765 4.53 14.30 -27.91
N GLY A 766 4.82 13.01 -27.73
CA GLY A 766 5.86 12.29 -28.46
C GLY A 766 7.30 12.76 -28.14
N ASP A 767 7.48 13.72 -27.23
CA ASP A 767 8.79 14.31 -26.93
C ASP A 767 9.65 13.32 -26.12
N ARG A 768 10.59 12.69 -26.85
CA ARG A 768 11.46 11.62 -26.35
C ARG A 768 12.27 12.02 -25.12
N LYS A 769 12.47 13.32 -24.83
CA LYS A 769 13.16 13.75 -23.59
C LYS A 769 12.49 13.20 -22.33
N TYR A 770 11.15 13.07 -22.31
CA TYR A 770 10.43 12.55 -21.15
C TYR A 770 10.63 11.04 -21.00
N ALA A 771 10.59 10.28 -22.11
CA ALA A 771 10.91 8.84 -22.11
C ALA A 771 12.38 8.58 -21.71
N THR A 772 13.32 9.40 -22.19
CA THR A 772 14.72 9.40 -21.72
C THR A 772 14.80 9.67 -20.21
N ARG A 773 14.02 10.63 -19.68
CA ARG A 773 13.98 10.94 -18.25
C ARG A 773 13.37 9.80 -17.42
N CYS A 774 12.38 9.08 -17.95
CA CYS A 774 11.89 7.83 -17.35
C CYS A 774 13.01 6.79 -17.24
N ALA A 775 13.68 6.47 -18.35
CA ALA A 775 14.77 5.49 -18.38
C ALA A 775 15.92 5.89 -17.43
N GLN A 776 16.38 7.15 -17.51
CA GLN A 776 17.36 7.72 -16.57
C GLN A 776 16.91 7.63 -15.12
N THR A 777 15.62 7.77 -14.83
CA THR A 777 15.10 7.68 -13.45
C THR A 777 15.09 6.25 -12.93
N ILE A 778 14.72 5.26 -13.75
CA ILE A 778 14.79 3.85 -13.37
C ILE A 778 16.27 3.48 -13.13
N LEU A 779 17.15 3.76 -14.11
CA LEU A 779 18.61 3.58 -13.99
C LEU A 779 19.18 4.26 -12.74
N ARG A 780 18.87 5.55 -12.53
CA ARG A 780 19.34 6.33 -11.38
C ARG A 780 18.93 5.68 -10.08
N ASN A 781 17.65 5.34 -9.91
CA ASN A 781 17.13 4.79 -8.66
C ASN A 781 17.89 3.50 -8.32
N SER A 782 18.04 2.58 -9.29
CA SER A 782 18.73 1.30 -9.18
C SER A 782 20.25 1.40 -8.95
N LEU A 783 20.91 2.41 -9.53
CA LEU A 783 22.32 2.67 -9.25
C LEU A 783 22.52 3.29 -7.85
N THR A 784 21.48 3.87 -7.24
CA THR A 784 21.53 4.27 -5.81
C THR A 784 21.37 3.09 -4.85
N THR A 785 20.65 2.04 -5.26
CA THR A 785 20.40 0.86 -4.42
C THR A 785 21.62 -0.07 -4.38
N ALA A 786 22.36 -0.20 -5.49
CA ALA A 786 23.55 -1.06 -5.59
C ALA A 786 24.74 -0.62 -4.70
N VAL A 787 24.92 0.69 -4.46
CA VAL A 787 26.14 1.26 -3.83
C VAL A 787 26.08 1.32 -2.29
N ARG A 788 25.01 0.81 -1.66
CA ARG A 788 24.65 1.15 -0.27
C ARG A 788 24.57 -0.03 0.70
N ASP A 789 25.33 -1.10 0.48
CA ASP A 789 25.18 -2.37 1.21
C ASP A 789 26.14 -2.57 2.40
N ASP A 790 27.17 -1.74 2.50
CA ASP A 790 28.45 -2.19 3.05
C ASP A 790 28.66 -1.94 4.57
N ASP A 791 27.98 -0.98 5.23
CA ASP A 791 28.38 -0.52 6.59
C ASP A 791 27.29 -0.26 7.67
N PHE A 792 25.99 -0.41 7.36
CA PHE A 792 24.91 -0.09 8.33
C PHE A 792 23.93 -1.24 8.59
N ASP A 793 24.12 -1.90 9.73
CA ASP A 793 23.03 -2.61 10.41
C ASP A 793 22.08 -1.59 11.07
N GLY A 794 20.80 -1.95 11.18
CA GLY A 794 19.74 -1.11 11.75
C GLY A 794 18.86 -0.34 10.73
N THR A 795 17.54 -0.52 10.87
CA THR A 795 16.44 0.30 10.33
C THR A 795 16.24 0.48 8.80
N ILE A 796 15.11 -0.07 8.32
CA ILE A 796 14.23 0.44 7.24
C ILE A 796 14.82 0.55 5.81
N GLY A 797 14.44 -0.37 4.89
CA GLY A 797 14.39 -0.07 3.44
C GLY A 797 14.76 -1.14 2.37
N ARG A 798 15.01 -2.42 2.71
CA ARG A 798 15.89 -3.28 1.87
C ARG A 798 15.33 -4.09 0.64
N PHE A 799 14.10 -3.93 0.11
CA PHE A 799 13.61 -4.70 -1.11
C PHE A 799 12.92 -3.87 -2.19
N TRP A 800 12.50 -2.65 -1.84
CA TRP A 800 12.62 -1.47 -2.70
C TRP A 800 13.95 -1.49 -3.46
N LYS A 801 15.00 -1.94 -2.75
CA LYS A 801 16.35 -2.25 -3.25
C LYS A 801 16.42 -3.28 -4.39
N SER A 802 15.66 -4.39 -4.37
CA SER A 802 15.77 -5.44 -5.42
C SER A 802 14.66 -5.38 -6.47
N TRP A 803 13.64 -4.54 -6.26
CA TRP A 803 12.60 -4.24 -7.25
C TRP A 803 13.18 -3.52 -8.47
N THR A 804 14.08 -2.58 -8.20
CA THR A 804 14.92 -1.85 -9.16
C THR A 804 15.87 -2.74 -9.96
N ASP A 805 16.64 -3.59 -9.27
CA ASP A 805 17.87 -4.16 -9.83
C ASP A 805 17.59 -5.16 -10.97
N GLY A 806 16.55 -6.00 -10.85
CA GLY A 806 16.17 -6.97 -11.90
C GLY A 806 15.55 -6.33 -13.14
N VAL A 807 14.66 -5.35 -12.95
CA VAL A 807 14.10 -4.53 -14.05
C VAL A 807 15.20 -3.72 -14.73
N THR A 808 16.23 -3.32 -13.99
CA THR A 808 17.38 -2.59 -14.52
C THR A 808 18.33 -3.46 -15.31
N ALA A 809 18.58 -4.71 -14.88
CA ALA A 809 19.32 -5.67 -15.68
C ALA A 809 18.64 -5.89 -17.05
N GLU A 810 17.30 -5.95 -17.10
CA GLU A 810 16.56 -6.07 -18.36
C GLU A 810 16.48 -4.78 -19.16
N LEU A 811 16.29 -3.61 -18.54
CA LEU A 811 16.36 -2.31 -19.22
C LEU A 811 17.73 -2.08 -19.86
N LEU A 812 18.80 -2.36 -19.11
CA LEU A 812 20.17 -2.33 -19.62
C LEU A 812 20.35 -3.36 -20.74
N SER A 813 19.83 -4.57 -20.59
CA SER A 813 19.93 -5.61 -21.63
C SER A 813 19.08 -5.31 -22.88
N LEU A 814 17.94 -4.63 -22.76
CA LEU A 814 17.11 -4.22 -23.91
C LEU A 814 17.67 -2.98 -24.61
N ALA A 815 18.24 -2.04 -23.86
CA ALA A 815 19.02 -0.96 -24.43
C ALA A 815 20.27 -1.52 -25.14
N ALA A 816 20.99 -2.46 -24.51
CA ALA A 816 22.28 -2.96 -24.98
C ALA A 816 22.19 -4.13 -25.99
N ALA A 817 21.08 -4.87 -26.07
CA ALA A 817 20.81 -5.80 -27.18
C ALA A 817 20.32 -5.06 -28.44
N ARG A 818 19.92 -3.79 -28.30
CA ARG A 818 19.60 -2.90 -29.43
C ARG A 818 20.80 -1.99 -29.80
N SER A 819 21.71 -1.67 -28.87
CA SER A 819 22.74 -0.63 -29.02
C SER A 819 23.82 -0.87 -30.08
N THR A 820 23.96 -2.06 -30.66
CA THR A 820 24.95 -2.30 -31.72
C THR A 820 24.60 -1.67 -33.06
N GLU A 821 23.31 -1.38 -33.33
CA GLU A 821 22.93 -0.65 -34.56
C GLU A 821 21.64 0.20 -34.47
N VAL A 822 20.85 0.08 -33.39
CA VAL A 822 19.60 0.86 -33.23
C VAL A 822 19.88 2.34 -32.98
N LYS A 823 19.27 3.20 -33.81
CA LYS A 823 19.15 4.63 -33.54
C LYS A 823 17.91 4.85 -32.68
N LEU A 824 17.87 5.94 -31.91
CA LEU A 824 16.68 6.29 -31.13
C LEU A 824 15.39 6.34 -31.98
N ALA A 825 15.51 6.51 -33.31
CA ALA A 825 14.47 6.34 -34.31
C ALA A 825 13.61 5.07 -34.13
N ASP A 826 14.21 3.91 -33.85
CA ASP A 826 13.59 2.61 -34.12
C ASP A 826 12.65 2.11 -32.98
N PHE A 827 12.61 2.83 -31.86
CA PHE A 827 11.61 2.61 -30.80
C PHE A 827 10.23 3.10 -31.24
N GLN A 828 9.27 2.18 -31.34
CA GLN A 828 7.91 2.48 -31.74
C GLN A 828 7.04 2.90 -30.55
N GLN A 829 6.12 3.85 -30.79
CA GLN A 829 5.16 4.36 -29.80
C GLN A 829 4.27 3.25 -29.20
N THR A 830 4.12 2.14 -29.91
CA THR A 830 3.39 0.92 -29.53
C THR A 830 4.05 0.11 -28.40
N GLU A 831 5.37 0.24 -28.17
CA GLU A 831 6.08 -0.47 -27.09
C GLU A 831 5.94 0.26 -25.72
N TRP A 832 5.49 1.52 -25.70
CA TRP A 832 5.47 2.33 -24.48
C TRP A 832 4.51 1.91 -23.35
N PRO A 833 3.33 1.27 -23.60
CA PRO A 833 2.40 0.83 -22.55
C PRO A 833 3.04 0.04 -21.38
N TYR A 834 4.13 -0.70 -21.62
CA TYR A 834 4.82 -1.48 -20.58
C TYR A 834 5.39 -0.62 -19.44
N TRP A 835 5.69 0.66 -19.71
CA TRP A 835 6.36 1.56 -18.76
C TRP A 835 5.40 2.44 -17.96
N VAL A 836 4.15 2.61 -18.41
CA VAL A 836 3.18 3.52 -17.80
C VAL A 836 2.61 2.97 -16.48
N GLY A 837 2.46 1.64 -16.36
CA GLY A 837 1.84 0.96 -15.21
C GLY A 837 2.66 0.94 -13.91
N TRP A 838 3.73 1.74 -13.79
CA TRP A 838 4.79 1.56 -12.79
C TRP A 838 4.67 2.41 -11.52
N ASN A 839 3.48 2.95 -11.19
CA ASN A 839 3.32 3.89 -10.07
C ASN A 839 2.11 3.59 -9.17
N VAL A 840 2.31 2.65 -8.25
CA VAL A 840 1.84 2.73 -6.86
C VAL A 840 2.86 1.99 -5.99
N MET A 841 3.23 2.58 -4.83
CA MET A 841 4.00 1.98 -3.71
C MET A 841 5.49 1.62 -3.93
N SER A 842 6.24 1.60 -2.81
CA SER A 842 7.63 1.12 -2.70
C SER A 842 7.85 0.11 -1.40
N PRO A 843 8.36 -2.22 -1.11
CA PRO A 843 8.43 -3.31 0.07
C PRO A 843 9.82 -3.82 0.67
N PRO A 844 9.87 -4.87 1.55
CA PRO A 844 11.05 -5.50 2.23
C PRO A 844 11.41 -6.99 1.86
N THR A 845 12.57 -7.52 2.28
CA THR A 845 13.42 -8.52 1.52
C THR A 845 13.46 -10.00 1.97
N PHE A 846 13.99 -10.87 1.09
CA PHE A 846 14.50 -12.22 1.40
C PHE A 846 16.04 -12.35 1.28
N SER A 847 16.59 -13.54 1.61
CA SER A 847 18.00 -13.79 1.95
C SER A 847 18.77 -14.72 0.97
N ARG A 848 19.98 -15.11 1.36
CA ARG A 848 21.13 -15.48 0.50
C ARG A 848 21.08 -16.86 -0.18
N SER A 849 20.25 -17.79 0.28
CA SER A 849 20.32 -19.22 -0.09
C SER A 849 19.74 -19.59 -1.46
N LEU A 850 19.02 -18.69 -2.14
CA LEU A 850 18.36 -19.02 -3.41
C LEU A 850 19.32 -19.08 -4.62
N VAL A 851 20.53 -18.52 -4.49
CA VAL A 851 21.49 -18.36 -5.61
C VAL A 851 22.17 -19.69 -5.96
N GLU A 852 22.61 -20.45 -4.95
CA GLU A 852 23.39 -21.69 -5.14
C GLU A 852 22.57 -22.78 -5.86
N GLY A 853 21.24 -22.80 -5.63
CA GLY A 853 20.33 -23.75 -6.29
C GLY A 853 19.96 -23.42 -7.73
N TYR A 854 20.21 -22.19 -8.20
CA TYR A 854 19.77 -21.74 -9.54
C TYR A 854 20.87 -21.74 -10.60
N PHE A 855 22.14 -21.59 -10.19
CA PHE A 855 23.27 -21.46 -11.14
C PHE A 855 24.08 -22.75 -11.38
N GLY A 856 23.81 -23.84 -10.66
CA GLY A 856 24.14 -25.21 -11.08
C GLY A 856 25.62 -25.58 -11.26
N GLY A 857 26.58 -24.72 -10.89
CA GLY A 857 28.01 -24.99 -11.08
C GLY A 857 28.92 -24.06 -10.27
N THR A 858 30.14 -24.53 -10.01
CA THR A 858 31.17 -23.77 -9.30
C THR A 858 31.75 -22.68 -10.21
N PHE A 859 31.26 -21.45 -10.06
CA PHE A 859 31.81 -20.28 -10.73
C PHE A 859 33.19 -19.93 -10.16
N PRO A 860 34.27 -19.85 -10.96
CA PRO A 860 35.58 -19.48 -10.46
C PRO A 860 35.62 -17.97 -10.17
N TRP A 861 35.57 -17.60 -8.90
CA TRP A 861 35.91 -16.24 -8.48
C TRP A 861 37.42 -16.02 -8.64
N PRO A 862 37.87 -14.94 -9.33
CA PRO A 862 39.26 -14.54 -9.28
C PRO A 862 39.57 -13.93 -7.91
N ASP A 863 40.68 -14.33 -7.30
CA ASP A 863 41.16 -13.71 -6.07
C ASP A 863 41.76 -12.33 -6.37
N GLN A 864 41.31 -11.34 -5.59
CA GLN A 864 41.81 -9.96 -5.47
C GLN A 864 41.34 -8.90 -6.50
N ASP A 865 41.47 -7.66 -6.03
CA ASP A 865 41.17 -6.35 -6.60
C ASP A 865 39.71 -5.84 -6.69
N HIS A 866 39.57 -4.52 -6.51
CA HIS A 866 38.35 -3.84 -6.04
C HIS A 866 37.29 -3.54 -7.13
N SER A 867 37.27 -4.26 -8.25
CA SER A 867 36.28 -4.07 -9.32
C SER A 867 35.08 -5.02 -9.19
N ARG A 868 33.89 -4.51 -8.81
CA ARG A 868 32.63 -5.27 -8.97
C ARG A 868 32.24 -5.30 -10.45
N ILE A 869 32.71 -6.33 -11.17
CA ILE A 869 32.35 -6.58 -12.57
C ILE A 869 30.90 -7.10 -12.62
N THR A 870 30.08 -6.49 -13.48
CA THR A 870 28.74 -7.01 -13.82
C THR A 870 28.76 -7.43 -15.30
N ALA A 871 28.70 -8.74 -15.56
CA ALA A 871 28.68 -9.29 -16.91
C ALA A 871 27.24 -9.57 -17.36
N ILE A 872 26.84 -9.04 -18.52
CA ILE A 872 25.59 -9.44 -19.19
C ILE A 872 25.92 -10.64 -20.06
N ILE A 873 25.33 -11.80 -19.73
CA ILE A 873 25.54 -13.07 -20.44
C ILE A 873 24.34 -13.35 -21.33
N HIS A 874 24.58 -13.55 -22.62
CA HIS A 874 23.60 -14.03 -23.57
C HIS A 874 23.71 -15.55 -23.73
N HIS A 875 22.57 -16.22 -23.87
CA HIS A 875 22.51 -17.64 -24.20
C HIS A 875 22.12 -17.80 -25.68
N ASP A 876 23.13 -17.99 -26.53
CA ASP A 876 22.92 -18.44 -27.90
C ASP A 876 23.28 -19.93 -27.99
N GLY A 877 22.49 -20.73 -28.71
CA GLY A 877 22.78 -22.14 -28.98
C GLY A 877 23.24 -23.01 -27.79
N ASN A 878 22.69 -22.82 -26.59
CA ASN A 878 23.12 -23.47 -25.33
C ASN A 878 24.55 -23.13 -24.82
N GLN A 879 25.25 -22.12 -25.35
CA GLN A 879 26.53 -21.65 -24.78
C GLN A 879 26.44 -20.22 -24.23
N PRO A 880 26.92 -19.97 -23.00
CA PRO A 880 26.93 -18.63 -22.41
C PRO A 880 28.02 -17.77 -23.04
N THR A 881 27.65 -16.68 -23.70
CA THR A 881 28.58 -15.73 -24.30
C THR A 881 28.42 -14.36 -23.62
N PRO A 882 29.48 -13.75 -23.05
CA PRO A 882 29.39 -12.43 -22.43
C PRO A 882 29.22 -11.36 -23.53
N LEU A 883 28.16 -10.57 -23.42
CA LEU A 883 27.75 -9.60 -24.46
C LEU A 883 28.06 -8.14 -24.05
N TRP A 884 28.13 -7.83 -22.74
CA TRP A 884 28.64 -6.54 -22.25
C TRP A 884 29.34 -6.69 -20.88
N LEU A 885 30.38 -5.88 -20.64
CA LEU A 885 31.13 -5.79 -19.38
C LEU A 885 30.94 -4.43 -18.72
N GLY A 886 30.11 -4.38 -17.68
CA GLY A 886 29.95 -3.20 -16.82
C GLY A 886 31.03 -3.15 -15.73
N SER A 887 31.75 -2.03 -15.66
CA SER A 887 32.74 -1.74 -14.63
C SER A 887 32.38 -0.48 -13.84
N ILE A 888 32.52 -0.56 -12.52
CA ILE A 888 32.39 0.57 -11.60
C ILE A 888 33.79 1.07 -11.29
N GLN A 889 34.07 2.35 -11.54
CA GLN A 889 35.34 3.01 -11.20
C GLN A 889 35.07 4.23 -10.32
N GLN A 890 35.75 4.29 -9.18
CA GLN A 890 35.57 5.38 -8.21
C GLN A 890 36.50 6.55 -8.58
N ASP A 891 35.93 7.64 -9.09
CA ASP A 891 36.63 8.84 -9.53
C ASP A 891 36.61 9.91 -8.41
N PRO A 892 37.65 10.75 -8.25
CA PRO A 892 37.65 11.85 -7.27
C PRO A 892 36.45 12.81 -7.35
N ARG A 893 35.76 12.88 -8.49
CA ARG A 893 34.60 13.76 -8.76
C ARG A 893 33.25 13.10 -8.44
N GLY A 894 33.23 11.80 -8.15
CA GLY A 894 32.02 10.99 -7.94
C GLY A 894 32.19 9.55 -8.39
N VAL A 895 31.20 8.69 -8.15
CA VAL A 895 31.25 7.32 -8.72
C VAL A 895 31.05 7.41 -10.23
N SER A 896 31.97 6.84 -11.02
CA SER A 896 31.80 6.65 -12.46
C SER A 896 31.36 5.21 -12.75
N PHE A 897 30.38 5.07 -13.64
CA PHE A 897 29.87 3.80 -14.13
C PHE A 897 30.14 3.75 -15.63
N ARG A 898 30.93 2.78 -16.09
CA ARG A 898 31.33 2.64 -17.51
C ARG A 898 30.92 1.27 -18.04
N VAL A 899 30.26 1.24 -19.20
CA VAL A 899 29.82 0.02 -19.88
C VAL A 899 30.67 -0.21 -21.13
N ASN A 900 31.21 -1.41 -21.30
CA ASN A 900 32.15 -1.74 -22.38
C ASN A 900 31.67 -2.94 -23.20
N ALA A 901 31.93 -2.89 -24.50
CA ALA A 901 31.60 -3.90 -25.51
C ALA A 901 32.49 -5.17 -25.43
N PRO A 902 32.12 -6.25 -26.14
CA PRO A 902 32.99 -7.41 -26.33
C PRO A 902 34.30 -7.08 -27.07
N ASP A 903 34.31 -6.03 -27.89
CA ASP A 903 35.52 -5.51 -28.56
C ASP A 903 36.30 -4.46 -27.72
N GLY A 904 35.80 -4.12 -26.52
CA GLY A 904 36.41 -3.15 -25.62
C GLY A 904 36.00 -1.68 -25.84
N SER A 905 35.15 -1.36 -26.82
CA SER A 905 34.62 -0.01 -27.00
C SER A 905 33.67 0.42 -25.86
N ILE A 906 33.65 1.73 -25.54
CA ILE A 906 32.82 2.29 -24.45
C ILE A 906 31.44 2.68 -25.00
N VAL A 907 30.37 2.24 -24.33
CA VAL A 907 28.98 2.47 -24.73
C VAL A 907 28.39 3.69 -24.04
N ASP A 908 28.61 3.79 -22.73
CA ASP A 908 28.08 4.84 -21.87
C ASP A 908 29.02 5.03 -20.67
N GLU A 909 29.13 6.26 -20.19
CA GLU A 909 29.83 6.62 -18.97
C GLU A 909 29.13 7.77 -18.24
N PHE A 910 28.72 7.53 -17.00
CA PHE A 910 28.04 8.53 -16.16
C PHE A 910 28.70 8.68 -14.79
N LEU A 911 28.87 9.93 -14.36
CA LEU A 911 29.47 10.34 -13.10
C LEU A 911 28.39 10.86 -12.13
N ARG A 912 28.49 10.51 -10.83
CA ARG A 912 27.51 10.89 -9.79
C ARG A 912 28.11 11.76 -8.66
N PRO A 913 27.95 13.10 -8.70
CA PRO A 913 28.51 14.02 -7.68
C PRO A 913 27.79 14.01 -6.31
N GLY A 914 28.50 14.43 -5.27
CA GLY A 914 28.14 14.27 -3.84
C GLY A 914 27.34 15.38 -3.15
N TYR A 915 26.14 15.71 -3.64
CA TYR A 915 24.98 16.28 -2.92
C TYR A 915 25.02 17.60 -2.09
N TRP A 916 23.81 18.15 -1.92
CA TRP A 916 23.47 19.49 -1.41
C TRP A 916 23.16 19.55 0.10
N ARG A 917 22.95 20.77 0.64
CA ARG A 917 22.46 21.02 2.00
C ARG A 917 21.26 21.98 2.00
N VAL A 918 20.17 21.59 2.67
CA VAL A 918 18.99 22.45 2.96
C VAL A 918 18.78 22.45 4.48
N ILE A 919 18.45 23.60 5.07
CA ILE A 919 18.18 23.74 6.50
C ILE A 919 16.67 23.94 6.70
N GLN A 920 16.03 22.99 7.37
CA GLN A 920 14.58 22.99 7.60
C GLN A 920 14.27 23.14 9.09
N GLY A 921 13.48 24.15 9.44
CA GLY A 921 13.01 24.40 10.81
C GLY A 921 11.49 24.34 10.87
N SER A 922 10.91 23.22 11.32
CA SER A 922 9.47 23.04 11.50
C SER A 922 9.13 22.85 12.98
N SER A 923 8.04 23.46 13.44
CA SER A 923 7.60 23.38 14.85
C SER A 923 6.18 22.83 14.97
N ARG A 924 6.03 21.79 15.79
CA ARG A 924 4.81 21.36 16.51
C ARG A 924 5.25 20.39 17.62
N GLU A 925 4.52 20.40 18.74
CA GLU A 925 5.07 20.02 20.06
C GLU A 925 4.74 18.59 20.52
N GLY A 926 5.57 18.07 21.44
CA GLY A 926 5.32 16.88 22.26
C GLY A 926 6.07 17.02 23.61
N PRO A 927 5.55 16.49 24.74
CA PRO A 927 5.99 16.87 26.09
C PRO A 927 7.17 16.01 26.61
N THR A 928 7.91 16.38 27.67
CA THR A 928 7.59 17.29 28.79
C THR A 928 8.83 17.97 29.40
N ALA A 929 8.63 19.14 30.03
CA ALA A 929 9.44 19.72 31.12
C ALA A 929 10.92 20.10 30.87
N ILE A 930 11.14 21.33 30.41
CA ILE A 930 11.65 22.46 31.24
C ILE A 930 11.10 23.77 30.66
N ARG A 931 10.83 24.78 31.48
CA ARG A 931 10.22 26.07 31.06
C ARG A 931 11.17 27.25 31.28
N LYS A 932 11.00 28.29 30.44
CA LYS A 932 11.62 29.64 30.46
C LYS A 932 13.07 29.75 29.92
N THR A 933 13.20 30.07 28.63
CA THR A 933 13.48 31.47 28.20
C THR A 933 13.07 31.68 26.73
N TRP A 934 12.90 32.94 26.34
CA TRP A 934 12.52 33.39 24.97
C TRP A 934 13.79 33.45 24.06
N PRO A 935 13.71 33.66 22.72
CA PRO A 935 12.87 34.66 22.02
C PRO A 935 11.89 34.03 20.98
N PRO A 936 11.46 34.68 19.86
CA PRO A 936 10.03 34.90 19.61
C PRO A 936 9.43 34.04 18.47
N LYS A 937 8.08 33.97 18.42
CA LYS A 937 7.35 33.40 17.28
C LYS A 937 7.27 34.40 16.14
N VAL A 938 8.14 34.26 15.14
CA VAL A 938 8.14 35.07 13.91
C VAL A 938 7.00 34.74 12.95
N LYS A 939 6.37 35.78 12.44
CA LYS A 939 5.25 35.76 11.48
C LYS A 939 5.73 36.20 10.09
N PRO A 940 4.98 35.86 9.02
CA PRO A 940 5.11 36.52 7.73
C PRO A 940 5.10 38.05 7.85
N GLY A 941 6.07 38.70 7.22
CA GLY A 941 6.23 40.16 7.25
C GLY A 941 7.05 40.70 8.42
N ASP A 942 7.33 39.90 9.47
CA ASP A 942 8.28 40.30 10.52
C ASP A 942 9.67 40.42 9.89
N VAL A 943 10.41 41.49 10.21
CA VAL A 943 11.80 41.65 9.75
C VAL A 943 12.75 41.17 10.86
N VAL A 944 13.67 40.27 10.51
CA VAL A 944 14.67 39.73 11.45
C VAL A 944 16.09 40.03 11.00
N GLN A 945 16.92 40.33 12.00
CA GLN A 945 18.36 40.53 11.85
C GLN A 945 19.08 39.19 11.91
N ILE A 946 19.70 38.79 10.80
CA ILE A 946 20.57 37.60 10.71
C ILE A 946 21.91 38.05 10.13
N GLU A 947 23.00 37.75 10.84
CA GLU A 947 24.38 38.15 10.46
C GLU A 947 24.54 39.65 10.11
N GLY A 948 23.75 40.51 10.77
CA GLY A 948 23.80 41.97 10.62
C GLY A 948 23.05 42.53 9.41
N ARG A 949 22.19 41.72 8.75
CA ARG A 949 21.30 42.15 7.66
C ARG A 949 19.85 41.91 8.03
N GLU A 950 18.98 42.84 7.63
CA GLU A 950 17.53 42.68 7.72
C GLU A 950 17.01 41.73 6.63
N PHE A 951 16.25 40.73 7.05
CA PHE A 951 15.52 39.84 6.16
C PHE A 951 14.05 39.78 6.58
N THR A 952 13.14 40.04 5.64
CA THR A 952 11.70 39.88 5.87
C THR A 952 11.32 38.40 5.84
N VAL A 953 10.69 37.93 6.92
CA VAL A 953 10.18 36.56 7.03
C VAL A 953 9.06 36.36 6.00
N ASN A 954 9.19 35.32 5.17
CA ASN A 954 8.27 35.03 4.08
C ASN A 954 6.92 34.49 4.58
N LYS A 955 5.97 34.29 3.64
CA LYS A 955 4.61 33.78 3.93
C LYS A 955 4.52 32.37 4.54
N TYR A 956 5.64 31.68 4.70
CA TYR A 956 5.76 30.35 5.31
C TYR A 956 6.50 30.38 6.67
N SER A 957 6.69 31.55 7.28
CA SER A 957 7.52 31.77 8.49
C SER A 957 9.00 31.37 8.32
N GLN A 958 9.53 31.46 7.09
CA GLN A 958 10.94 31.18 6.79
C GLN A 958 11.67 32.47 6.39
N VAL A 959 12.99 32.52 6.61
CA VAL A 959 13.86 33.48 5.93
C VAL A 959 14.52 32.78 4.74
N VAL A 960 14.33 33.33 3.54
CA VAL A 960 15.04 32.89 2.34
C VAL A 960 16.28 33.76 2.17
N ILE A 961 17.44 33.13 2.08
CA ILE A 961 18.71 33.78 1.74
C ILE A 961 19.08 33.22 0.36
N GLU A 962 18.86 34.01 -0.70
CA GLU A 962 19.20 33.61 -2.05
C GLU A 962 20.72 33.52 -2.22
N SER A 963 21.22 32.34 -2.61
CA SER A 963 22.58 32.18 -3.10
C SER A 963 22.65 32.71 -4.53
N GLN A 964 23.47 33.73 -4.78
CA GLN A 964 23.74 34.20 -6.14
C GLN A 964 24.44 33.12 -6.99
N PRO A 965 24.36 33.22 -8.34
CA PRO A 965 24.99 32.27 -9.24
C PRO A 965 26.49 32.11 -8.98
N LEU A 966 26.95 30.86 -9.06
CA LEU A 966 28.34 30.48 -8.87
C LEU A 966 29.09 30.58 -10.21
N GLU A 967 29.45 31.81 -10.61
CA GLU A 967 30.03 32.09 -11.94
C GLU A 967 31.47 31.56 -12.15
N SER A 968 32.14 31.05 -11.11
CA SER A 968 33.47 30.44 -11.22
C SER A 968 33.75 29.34 -10.19
N PRO A 969 34.72 28.43 -10.43
CA PRO A 969 35.04 27.31 -9.53
C PRO A 969 35.49 27.70 -8.11
N GLU A 970 36.09 28.88 -7.93
CA GLU A 970 36.55 29.40 -6.63
C GLU A 970 35.40 29.55 -5.61
N SER A 971 34.18 29.75 -6.11
CA SER A 971 33.00 30.03 -5.29
C SER A 971 32.51 28.83 -4.45
N LEU A 972 32.88 27.59 -4.83
CA LEU A 972 32.61 26.38 -4.04
C LEU A 972 33.31 26.41 -2.67
N TYR A 973 34.53 26.96 -2.61
CA TYR A 973 35.25 27.20 -1.35
C TYR A 973 34.59 28.29 -0.49
N ALA A 974 33.99 29.31 -1.13
CA ALA A 974 33.31 30.38 -0.40
C ALA A 974 32.06 29.87 0.33
N LEU A 975 31.25 29.00 -0.29
CA LEU A 975 30.02 28.49 0.33
C LEU A 975 30.30 27.58 1.54
N ALA A 976 31.37 26.79 1.49
CA ALA A 976 31.78 25.89 2.58
C ALA A 976 32.27 26.61 3.86
N SER A 977 32.60 27.90 3.77
CA SER A 977 33.30 28.64 4.83
C SER A 977 32.40 29.42 5.80
N ARG A 978 31.11 29.62 5.50
CA ARG A 978 30.21 30.42 6.35
C ARG A 978 29.59 29.61 7.50
N ARG A 979 30.19 29.73 8.68
CA ARG A 979 29.51 29.55 9.98
C ARG A 979 28.48 30.69 10.12
N LEU A 980 27.22 30.49 10.50
CA LEU A 980 26.72 29.73 11.65
C LEU A 980 27.15 30.40 12.97
N VAL A 981 26.63 31.61 13.19
CA VAL A 981 26.79 32.39 14.43
C VAL A 981 26.00 31.75 15.58
N LEU A 982 26.69 31.08 16.50
CA LEU A 982 26.10 30.49 17.70
C LEU A 982 26.01 31.53 18.83
N ASN A 983 24.80 31.91 19.22
CA ASN A 983 24.54 32.71 20.42
C ASN A 983 24.45 31.81 21.66
N GLU A 984 25.61 31.63 22.32
CA GLU A 984 25.90 31.34 23.75
C GLU A 984 25.05 30.37 24.61
N LYS A 985 23.96 29.76 24.14
CA LYS A 985 23.14 28.82 24.95
C LYS A 985 23.34 27.32 24.66
N HIS A 986 23.99 26.96 23.56
CA HIS A 986 24.33 25.56 23.23
C HIS A 986 25.76 25.45 22.66
N PRO A 987 26.71 24.83 23.38
CA PRO A 987 28.08 24.60 22.89
C PRO A 987 28.16 23.41 21.90
N PRO A 988 29.26 23.28 21.12
CA PRO A 988 29.37 22.32 20.01
C PRO A 988 29.90 20.93 20.43
N GLY A 989 29.92 20.01 19.45
CA GLY A 989 30.47 18.65 19.58
C GLY A 989 31.98 18.58 19.84
N PHE A 990 32.45 17.36 20.09
CA PHE A 990 33.60 17.09 20.94
C PHE A 990 34.78 16.37 20.24
N TYR A 991 36.01 16.67 20.67
CA TYR A 991 37.19 15.80 20.45
C TYR A 991 37.34 14.80 21.60
N THR A 992 38.10 13.71 21.38
CA THR A 992 38.58 12.83 22.46
C THR A 992 40.10 12.80 22.46
N VAL A 993 40.71 13.15 23.59
CA VAL A 993 42.15 13.01 23.82
C VAL A 993 42.36 12.10 25.03
N THR A 994 43.05 10.98 24.81
CA THR A 994 43.44 10.04 25.86
C THR A 994 44.91 10.21 26.18
N TYR A 995 45.24 10.48 27.44
CA TYR A 995 46.61 10.38 27.94
C TYR A 995 46.63 9.30 29.01
N ASP A 996 47.53 8.31 28.85
CA ASP A 996 47.68 7.13 29.72
C ASP A 996 46.33 6.52 30.19
N GLY A 997 45.49 6.14 29.23
CA GLY A 997 44.18 5.51 29.45
C GLY A 997 43.10 6.40 30.08
N THR A 998 43.41 7.63 30.47
CA THR A 998 42.46 8.55 31.15
C THR A 998 41.93 9.61 30.18
N LEU A 999 40.62 9.87 30.26
CA LEU A 999 39.90 10.81 29.40
C LEU A 999 40.14 12.26 29.86
N ILE A 1000 40.83 13.07 29.06
CA ILE A 1000 40.89 14.52 29.27
C ILE A 1000 39.69 15.17 28.55
N GLN A 1001 39.14 16.23 29.15
CA GLN A 1001 37.89 16.87 28.69
C GLN A 1001 37.92 17.26 27.20
N PRO A 1002 36.76 17.20 26.52
CA PRO A 1002 36.69 17.53 25.11
C PRO A 1002 36.98 19.01 24.88
N VAL A 1003 38.09 19.28 24.17
CA VAL A 1003 38.46 20.65 23.77
C VAL A 1003 37.42 21.15 22.76
N PRO A 1004 36.67 22.23 23.04
CA PRO A 1004 35.75 22.78 22.04
C PRO A 1004 36.54 23.35 20.86
N LEU A 1005 35.95 23.32 19.66
CA LEU A 1005 36.50 23.99 18.46
C LEU A 1005 36.68 25.49 18.71
N LEU A 1006 37.89 25.87 19.12
CA LEU A 1006 38.31 27.27 19.21
C LEU A 1006 38.20 27.95 17.83
N PRO A 1007 37.97 29.27 17.79
CA PRO A 1007 37.92 29.99 16.52
C PRO A 1007 39.29 29.90 15.79
N PRO A 1008 39.27 29.87 14.44
CA PRO A 1008 40.45 29.52 13.63
C PRO A 1008 41.56 30.58 13.61
N ASP A 1009 41.30 31.75 14.19
CA ASP A 1009 42.19 32.90 14.33
C ASP A 1009 43.32 32.67 15.37
N ARG A 1010 43.17 31.69 16.27
CA ARG A 1010 44.19 31.36 17.27
C ARG A 1010 45.22 30.35 16.73
N LYS A 1011 46.47 30.79 16.63
CA LYS A 1011 47.63 29.95 16.24
C LYS A 1011 48.00 28.96 17.36
N ILE A 1012 47.40 27.77 17.34
CA ILE A 1012 47.62 26.69 18.32
C ILE A 1012 48.69 25.72 17.84
N TRP A 1013 49.61 25.33 18.72
CA TRP A 1013 50.76 24.46 18.44
C TRP A 1013 50.68 23.18 19.29
N LEU A 1014 50.64 22.02 18.65
CA LEU A 1014 50.64 20.71 19.31
C LEU A 1014 51.96 20.00 19.01
N LYS A 1015 52.75 19.67 20.04
CA LYS A 1015 54.02 18.98 19.89
C LYS A 1015 53.83 17.46 19.91
N ILE A 1016 54.45 16.75 18.96
CA ILE A 1016 54.47 15.28 18.92
C ILE A 1016 55.70 14.77 19.68
N GLY A 1017 55.54 13.72 20.48
CA GLY A 1017 56.58 13.17 21.36
C GLY A 1017 56.38 11.66 21.62
N ALA A 1018 57.44 10.98 22.03
CA ALA A 1018 57.51 9.51 22.07
C ALA A 1018 56.51 8.83 23.05
N GLU A 1019 55.98 9.57 24.02
CA GLU A 1019 55.00 9.08 25.01
C GLU A 1019 53.57 9.58 24.73
N SER A 1020 53.33 10.18 23.55
CA SER A 1020 52.07 10.87 23.23
C SER A 1020 51.31 10.20 22.08
N THR A 1021 50.25 9.45 22.40
CA THR A 1021 49.32 8.87 21.41
C THR A 1021 48.05 9.70 21.31
N MET A 1022 47.88 10.40 20.19
CA MET A 1022 46.71 11.27 19.95
C MET A 1022 45.97 10.82 18.68
N THR A 1023 44.72 10.36 18.84
CA THR A 1023 43.82 10.07 17.71
C THR A 1023 43.51 11.38 16.98
N LEU A 1024 43.84 11.42 15.69
CA LEU A 1024 43.63 12.58 14.83
C LEU A 1024 42.37 12.40 13.99
N SER A 1025 41.66 13.52 13.78
CA SER A 1025 40.51 13.63 12.90
C SER A 1025 40.48 15.00 12.22
N GLY A 1026 40.18 15.00 10.92
CA GLY A 1026 40.23 16.19 10.07
C GLY A 1026 41.65 16.50 9.59
N PHE A 1027 41.91 17.77 9.28
CA PHE A 1027 43.20 18.23 8.77
C PHE A 1027 44.10 18.66 9.93
N GLN A 1028 45.37 18.22 9.87
CA GLN A 1028 46.45 18.70 10.71
C GLN A 1028 47.58 19.23 9.83
N PHE A 1029 47.94 20.49 10.02
CA PHE A 1029 48.94 21.21 9.25
C PHE A 1029 50.29 21.15 9.95
N PHE A 1030 51.38 21.13 9.18
CA PHE A 1030 52.77 21.18 9.68
C PHE A 1030 53.66 21.88 8.66
N TYR A 1031 54.82 22.41 9.06
CA TYR A 1031 55.71 23.12 8.14
C TYR A 1031 56.91 22.27 7.74
N VAL A 1032 57.26 22.32 6.45
CA VAL A 1032 58.46 21.68 5.89
C VAL A 1032 59.43 22.81 5.47
N PRO A 1033 60.59 22.96 6.14
CA PRO A 1033 61.61 23.98 5.81
C PRO A 1033 62.17 23.91 4.39
N LYS A 1034 62.93 24.94 3.98
CA LYS A 1034 63.45 25.09 2.61
C LYS A 1034 64.57 24.10 2.26
N GLU A 1035 65.29 23.67 3.29
CA GLU A 1035 66.45 22.80 3.26
C GLU A 1035 66.10 21.31 3.40
N VAL A 1036 64.84 20.97 3.69
CA VAL A 1036 64.41 19.57 3.90
C VAL A 1036 64.10 18.91 2.56
N GLU A 1037 64.93 17.93 2.18
CA GLU A 1037 64.77 17.16 0.95
C GLU A 1037 63.91 15.90 1.13
N GLN A 1038 63.82 15.36 2.35
CA GLN A 1038 63.03 14.17 2.70
C GLN A 1038 62.58 14.21 4.17
N PHE A 1039 61.39 13.69 4.50
CA PHE A 1039 60.92 13.52 5.89
C PHE A 1039 60.21 12.17 6.14
N GLU A 1040 60.09 11.76 7.41
CA GLU A 1040 59.35 10.56 7.84
C GLU A 1040 58.19 10.92 8.79
N LEU A 1041 57.03 10.28 8.63
CA LEU A 1041 55.89 10.32 9.57
C LEU A 1041 55.43 8.89 9.93
N SER A 1042 55.12 8.64 11.19
CA SER A 1042 54.73 7.30 11.69
C SER A 1042 53.32 7.27 12.30
N PHE A 1043 52.50 6.30 11.88
CA PHE A 1043 51.08 6.21 12.22
C PHE A 1043 50.67 4.83 12.77
N LEU A 1044 49.72 4.81 13.71
CA LEU A 1044 49.03 3.62 14.23
C LEU A 1044 47.51 3.75 14.07
N PRO A 1045 46.72 2.65 14.04
CA PRO A 1045 45.27 2.73 14.12
C PRO A 1045 44.83 3.28 15.49
N GLY A 1046 43.83 4.17 15.48
CA GLY A 1046 43.22 4.77 16.65
C GLY A 1046 41.93 4.07 17.06
N TYR A 1047 41.54 4.22 18.33
CA TYR A 1047 40.34 3.60 18.90
C TYR A 1047 39.48 4.66 19.60
N THR A 1048 38.21 4.74 19.18
CA THR A 1048 37.14 5.54 19.83
C THR A 1048 36.13 4.58 20.46
N ARG A 1049 35.42 5.03 21.52
CA ARG A 1049 34.55 4.14 22.32
C ARG A 1049 33.36 4.89 22.91
N ASP A 1050 32.31 5.09 22.12
CA ASP A 1050 31.05 5.70 22.57
C ASP A 1050 29.87 4.70 22.52
N ARG A 1051 28.83 4.95 23.31
CA ARG A 1051 27.99 3.92 23.96
C ARG A 1051 26.90 3.28 23.09
N PHE A 1052 26.97 3.37 21.77
CA PHE A 1052 25.95 2.81 20.87
C PHE A 1052 26.46 1.92 19.74
N ASP A 1053 27.77 1.83 19.49
CA ASP A 1053 28.33 0.89 18.49
C ASP A 1053 29.78 0.52 18.83
N ASN A 1054 30.14 -0.76 18.85
CA ASN A 1054 31.52 -1.23 19.06
C ASN A 1054 32.23 -1.39 17.70
N LYS A 1055 32.48 -0.28 17.00
CA LYS A 1055 33.15 -0.29 15.69
C LYS A 1055 34.63 0.09 15.82
N LEU A 1056 35.50 -0.69 15.16
CA LEU A 1056 36.82 -0.19 14.76
C LEU A 1056 36.61 0.73 13.56
N GLU A 1057 37.07 1.97 13.64
CA GLU A 1057 37.18 2.82 12.45
C GLU A 1057 38.34 2.35 11.58
N LEU A 1058 38.10 2.20 10.26
CA LEU A 1058 39.18 1.94 9.30
C LEU A 1058 40.04 3.20 9.14
N ALA A 1059 41.18 3.17 9.82
CA ALA A 1059 42.15 4.25 9.95
C ALA A 1059 42.79 4.64 8.60
N ALA A 1060 42.19 5.64 7.93
CA ALA A 1060 42.56 6.06 6.58
C ALA A 1060 42.76 7.58 6.46
N GLY A 1061 43.77 7.97 5.68
CA GLY A 1061 44.05 9.37 5.37
C GLY A 1061 45.13 9.52 4.30
N ALA A 1062 45.68 10.72 4.16
CA ALA A 1062 46.82 11.00 3.30
C ALA A 1062 47.70 12.12 3.87
N ILE A 1063 48.98 12.11 3.50
CA ILE A 1063 49.87 13.26 3.60
C ILE A 1063 49.69 14.07 2.31
N LEU A 1064 49.39 15.36 2.46
CA LEU A 1064 49.20 16.29 1.35
C LEU A 1064 50.38 17.28 1.30
N ASN A 1065 50.80 17.61 0.09
CA ASN A 1065 51.74 18.69 -0.17
C ASN A 1065 51.06 20.07 0.04
N PRO A 1066 51.81 21.18 -0.09
CA PRO A 1066 51.29 22.53 0.16
C PRO A 1066 50.22 22.99 -0.82
N ASP A 1067 50.21 22.41 -2.00
CA ASP A 1067 49.24 22.68 -3.04
C ASP A 1067 48.01 21.73 -2.87
N ALA A 1068 47.87 21.15 -1.67
CA ALA A 1068 46.86 20.20 -1.20
C ALA A 1068 46.78 18.85 -1.94
N VAL A 1069 47.78 18.50 -2.75
CA VAL A 1069 47.82 17.24 -3.50
C VAL A 1069 48.29 16.09 -2.60
N PRO A 1070 47.58 14.95 -2.54
CA PRO A 1070 48.05 13.76 -1.82
C PRO A 1070 49.36 13.21 -2.41
N VAL A 1071 50.39 13.09 -1.57
CA VAL A 1071 51.69 12.50 -1.97
C VAL A 1071 51.87 11.06 -1.50
N ALA A 1072 51.23 10.68 -0.38
CA ALA A 1072 51.22 9.30 0.09
C ALA A 1072 49.96 9.01 0.94
N PRO A 1073 49.37 7.81 0.82
CA PRO A 1073 48.22 7.40 1.61
C PRO A 1073 48.66 6.88 2.99
N ILE A 1074 47.92 7.26 4.03
CA ILE A 1074 48.04 6.72 5.39
C ILE A 1074 47.13 5.49 5.44
N ARG A 1075 47.76 4.30 5.47
CA ARG A 1075 47.07 3.00 5.51
C ARG A 1075 47.45 2.24 6.79
N CYS A 1076 46.70 2.44 7.87
CA CYS A 1076 46.87 1.66 9.08
C CYS A 1076 45.97 0.41 9.02
N GLY A 1077 46.57 -0.75 8.78
CA GLY A 1077 45.88 -2.04 8.86
C GLY A 1077 45.58 -2.46 10.29
N LEU A 1078 45.00 -3.65 10.46
CA LEU A 1078 44.67 -4.25 11.77
C LEU A 1078 45.91 -4.68 12.60
N GLU A 1079 47.13 -4.48 12.10
CA GLU A 1079 48.37 -4.85 12.79
C GLU A 1079 48.85 -3.76 13.76
N THR A 1080 49.38 -4.18 14.91
CA THR A 1080 49.84 -3.30 16.00
C THR A 1080 51.21 -2.64 15.76
N ARG A 1081 51.66 -2.56 14.50
CA ARG A 1081 52.98 -2.01 14.11
C ARG A 1081 52.81 -0.66 13.41
N PRO A 1082 53.60 0.38 13.74
CA PRO A 1082 53.47 1.67 13.09
C PRO A 1082 53.75 1.59 11.59
N ASN A 1083 52.83 2.11 10.76
CA ASN A 1083 53.11 2.38 9.36
C ASN A 1083 53.99 3.64 9.29
N VAL A 1084 55.19 3.53 8.71
CA VAL A 1084 56.15 4.62 8.57
C VAL A 1084 56.21 5.04 7.11
N ILE A 1085 55.84 6.29 6.85
CA ILE A 1085 55.74 6.85 5.50
C ILE A 1085 56.89 7.84 5.31
N ARG A 1086 57.64 7.68 4.22
CA ARG A 1086 58.72 8.57 3.79
C ARG A 1086 58.25 9.41 2.62
N ILE A 1087 58.54 10.70 2.66
CA ILE A 1087 58.18 11.68 1.63
C ILE A 1087 59.45 12.40 1.19
N ASP A 1088 59.80 12.26 -0.09
CA ASP A 1088 60.73 13.15 -0.77
C ASP A 1088 60.02 14.48 -1.08
N VAL A 1089 60.71 15.60 -0.89
CA VAL A 1089 60.14 16.95 -0.92
C VAL A 1089 60.59 17.68 -2.20
N PRO A 1090 59.71 17.88 -3.20
CA PRO A 1090 60.04 18.63 -4.41
C PRO A 1090 60.49 20.05 -4.08
N PRO A 1091 61.52 20.62 -4.75
CA PRO A 1091 62.05 21.95 -4.45
C PRO A 1091 61.00 23.07 -4.35
N GLU A 1092 59.96 23.01 -5.17
CA GLU A 1092 58.80 23.91 -5.23
C GLU A 1092 57.81 23.77 -4.05
N HIS A 1093 57.94 22.70 -3.25
CA HIS A 1093 57.14 22.42 -2.06
C HIS A 1093 57.92 22.56 -0.75
N ARG A 1094 59.22 22.84 -0.82
CA ARG A 1094 60.06 23.16 0.34
C ARG A 1094 59.79 24.58 0.83
N GLY A 1095 59.86 24.78 2.14
CA GLY A 1095 59.59 26.07 2.78
C GLY A 1095 58.12 26.47 2.85
N LYS A 1096 57.21 25.50 2.86
CA LYS A 1096 55.75 25.69 2.82
C LYS A 1096 55.04 24.82 3.89
N THR A 1097 53.74 25.09 4.11
CA THR A 1097 52.87 24.25 4.96
C THR A 1097 52.44 22.99 4.21
N TRP A 1098 52.65 21.82 4.80
CA TRP A 1098 52.09 20.53 4.37
C TRP A 1098 50.94 20.13 5.31
N SER A 1099 50.18 19.09 4.96
CA SER A 1099 49.11 18.62 5.86
C SER A 1099 48.92 17.11 5.90
N ILE A 1100 48.19 16.65 6.91
CA ILE A 1100 47.82 15.28 7.20
C ILE A 1100 46.29 15.28 7.30
N ALA A 1101 45.60 14.56 6.42
CA ALA A 1101 44.16 14.64 6.26
C ALA A 1101 43.49 13.27 6.35
N GLY A 1102 42.51 13.12 7.26
CA GLY A 1102 41.77 11.87 7.47
C GLY A 1102 41.29 11.69 8.90
N THR A 1103 40.94 10.47 9.29
CA THR A 1103 40.39 10.14 10.62
C THR A 1103 40.84 8.76 11.09
N GLY A 1104 40.69 8.51 12.40
CA GLY A 1104 40.84 7.17 12.98
C GLY A 1104 42.28 6.68 13.14
N TYR A 1105 43.31 7.53 12.95
CA TYR A 1105 44.72 7.18 13.15
C TYR A 1105 45.41 8.04 14.22
N CYS A 1106 46.45 7.49 14.83
CA CYS A 1106 47.34 8.18 15.76
C CYS A 1106 48.68 8.48 15.10
N LEU A 1107 49.06 9.76 14.96
CA LEU A 1107 50.42 10.16 14.58
C LEU A 1107 51.33 10.05 15.81
N VAL A 1108 52.38 9.23 15.74
CA VAL A 1108 53.24 8.92 16.89
C VAL A 1108 54.70 9.35 16.74
N ALA A 1109 55.15 9.69 15.53
CA ALA A 1109 56.47 10.29 15.32
C ALA A 1109 56.53 11.16 14.05
N MET A 1110 57.43 12.15 14.07
CA MET A 1110 57.82 12.98 12.94
C MET A 1110 59.35 13.11 12.93
N LYS A 1111 59.99 12.99 11.77
CA LYS A 1111 61.45 13.15 11.59
C LYS A 1111 61.76 13.89 10.29
N GLY A 1112 62.88 14.62 10.25
CA GLY A 1112 63.25 15.49 9.13
C GLY A 1112 62.51 16.83 9.11
N VAL A 1113 61.39 16.94 9.84
CA VAL A 1113 60.58 18.16 9.99
C VAL A 1113 60.40 18.52 11.47
N PRO A 1114 60.10 19.79 11.81
CA PRO A 1114 59.75 20.18 13.17
C PRO A 1114 58.55 19.34 13.70
N PRO A 1115 58.62 18.76 14.91
CA PRO A 1115 57.60 17.83 15.43
C PRO A 1115 56.40 18.58 16.02
N TYR A 1116 55.79 19.46 15.23
CA TYR A 1116 54.64 20.29 15.64
C TYR A 1116 53.56 20.28 14.57
N ILE A 1117 52.31 20.15 15.00
CA ILE A 1117 51.11 20.19 14.15
C ILE A 1117 50.08 21.21 14.66
N SER A 1118 49.10 21.57 13.83
CA SER A 1118 47.99 22.47 14.18
C SER A 1118 46.73 22.14 13.39
N PRO A 1119 45.51 22.26 13.96
CA PRO A 1119 44.26 22.16 13.21
C PRO A 1119 43.96 23.39 12.33
N SER A 1120 44.79 24.44 12.33
CA SER A 1120 44.64 25.64 11.49
C SER A 1120 45.85 25.85 10.58
N PHE A 1121 45.61 25.99 9.27
CA PHE A 1121 46.64 26.30 8.26
C PHE A 1121 47.31 27.66 8.51
N GLN A 1122 46.54 28.65 8.99
CA GLN A 1122 47.02 30.00 9.33
C GLN A 1122 48.09 30.01 10.45
N THR A 1123 48.26 28.89 11.17
CA THR A 1123 49.37 28.69 12.11
C THR A 1123 50.73 28.64 11.38
N PHE A 1124 50.78 28.05 10.17
CA PHE A 1124 52.01 27.73 9.43
C PHE A 1124 52.17 28.46 8.07
N GLU A 1125 51.15 29.22 7.65
CA GLU A 1125 51.05 29.99 6.40
C GLU A 1125 52.29 30.85 6.05
N ASN A 1126 53.15 31.17 7.03
CA ASN A 1126 54.49 31.71 6.84
C ASN A 1126 55.49 30.88 7.66
N GLU A 1127 56.76 30.86 7.24
CA GLU A 1127 57.85 30.16 7.95
C GLU A 1127 57.80 30.44 9.45
N PRO A 1128 57.55 29.42 10.29
CA PRO A 1128 57.18 29.68 11.66
C PRO A 1128 58.40 30.05 12.47
N ARG A 1129 58.36 31.26 13.03
CA ARG A 1129 59.18 31.62 14.18
C ARG A 1129 58.74 30.73 15.35
N LEU A 1130 59.37 29.55 15.45
CA LEU A 1130 59.22 28.63 16.57
C LEU A 1130 59.30 29.46 17.87
N PRO A 1131 58.39 29.26 18.83
CA PRO A 1131 58.39 30.04 20.05
C PRO A 1131 59.73 29.83 20.75
N VAL A 1132 60.55 30.89 20.81
CA VAL A 1132 61.74 30.91 21.65
C VAL A 1132 61.22 30.86 23.08
N ILE A 1133 61.24 29.66 23.67
CA ILE A 1133 60.82 29.42 25.04
C ILE A 1133 61.83 30.13 25.94
N ALA A 1134 61.54 31.39 26.27
CA ALA A 1134 62.18 32.09 27.37
C ALA A 1134 61.95 31.25 28.63
N GLN A 1135 63.03 30.70 29.19
CA GLN A 1135 62.94 29.87 30.38
C GLN A 1135 62.44 30.69 31.57
N GLN A 1136 61.17 30.54 31.93
CA GLN A 1136 60.73 30.80 33.30
C GLN A 1136 59.43 30.10 33.69
N LYS A 1137 59.60 29.15 34.63
CA LYS A 1137 58.58 28.50 35.49
C LYS A 1137 57.52 27.67 34.76
#